data_AF-A0A3C1A420-F1
#
_entry.id   AF-A0A3C1A420-F1
#
_cell.length_a   1.000
_cell.length_b   1.000
_cell.length_c   1.000
_cell.angle_alpha   90.00
_cell.angle_beta   90.00
_cell.angle_gamma   90.00
#
_symmetry.space_group_name_H-M   'P 1'
#
loop_
_entity.id
_entity.type
_entity.pdbx_description
1 polymer ?
#
loop_
_entity_poly.entity_id
_entity_poly.type
_entity_poly.pdbx_seq_one_letter_code
_entity_poly.pdbx_strand_id
1 'polypeptide(L)'
;MTWVVPYFLITGSFYVKFLRYMLPLFPFLYIMGAKMLLSLREWFTGWAARSAWRIVLGLVMALSLLYSLAFVSIYGRPHSRVQASEWIYRHIPPGSTLALEHWDDDLPLGMRVDGEPRSINEYRTVTMALYEPDDEAKYREIVGNLREVDYIILSSNRLYGSIPRLPQRYPITTRYYELLFDEKLGFRLIKTLTSYPGLFGLTLVDDRADESFTVYDHPKVLVFEKERDLTDEEFDRLFAKSLVPAEPERKVGKSLLLEGPVDELPVIKDRGWNRLANSHPLLSILFWWLAVEMLGLVALPLTLLVFHHLADGGYILAKTLGLLVVAYLVWLVASLRLFTNSLPTILGAGLLLGLVSLCLRRRREIIASLSSRKRVIFISEAIFSCAFLLFVGIRVLNPDLWQPWNGGEKSMEFAYLNAIVKSPYFPPYDPYCAGGYINYYYYGLHLVSILIKLTGIVPQVAFNLAIPTLFALTVSNAFSLGYNLTRKYLWGVVAPLFLAFLGNLDGLVQIAERLGDLGGLQFRSSIPGVEGLVRAIPGLVQLLLGRGTLLPFDYWRSTRVIPFTINEFPFFSFLFADLHPHMIGIPFTIFLLALVFALRRRSLQDGLFSLDSLVLVLLLGLSLGGVAVINTWDLPTYFLIILGAFLLQAWAQGGAGATVKALLASLGIVVLGLLLYLPFFTYYQPLHVGLGLVRRRTEIQPFLTIWGFFLFLIGSYLLLSLQRRLRGREALLAFGSVSLAALAFLLLKEWVLALLFPLLILAGILILSDDSQSERGFVHLLVFLGLGILLGCEVVYLRDFLQGGDYRRMNTIFKFYIQAWVLLSVAGAAVLPQLWTYLRGLRWRRLWQGAFLFLFLASSIYTVFGTQARVRDRFPGARPPLGTLDGLAFMTVGRYTWPDESNPIELRYDYEAIQWFLANVEGTPVVAEAPLPYYREGGLRVASYTGLPALVGAHQNEQRYGWMVAQREAEARSLYESTDLEETKTLIEELDVTYIYVGQLERTVYPARSLAKFDTLLEEGYLELAYENPKVRVYKVKG
;
A
#
# COMPACT_ATOMS: atom_id res chain seq x y z
N MET A 1 21.65 5.03 -26.47
CA MET A 1 20.92 4.98 -25.18
C MET A 1 21.50 3.99 -24.18
N THR A 2 22.16 2.92 -24.66
CA THR A 2 22.61 1.76 -23.86
C THR A 2 23.53 2.07 -22.68
N TRP A 3 24.31 3.15 -22.73
CA TRP A 3 25.16 3.59 -21.60
C TRP A 3 24.59 4.82 -20.84
N VAL A 4 23.92 5.73 -21.56
CA VAL A 4 23.36 6.98 -21.03
C VAL A 4 22.35 6.71 -19.92
N VAL A 5 21.43 5.75 -20.13
CA VAL A 5 20.39 5.42 -19.16
C VAL A 5 20.99 4.75 -17.91
N PRO A 6 21.83 3.68 -18.00
CA PRO A 6 22.49 3.13 -16.82
C PRO A 6 23.35 4.15 -16.07
N TYR A 7 24.11 5.00 -16.78
CA TYR A 7 24.93 6.01 -16.12
C TYR A 7 24.08 7.04 -15.39
N PHE A 8 23.00 7.53 -16.01
CA PHE A 8 22.05 8.43 -15.35
C PHE A 8 21.37 7.77 -14.15
N LEU A 9 21.00 6.49 -14.25
CA LEU A 9 20.40 5.76 -13.12
C LEU A 9 21.40 5.62 -11.96
N ILE A 10 22.68 5.37 -12.25
CA ILE A 10 23.73 5.28 -11.22
C ILE A 10 23.99 6.66 -10.60
N THR A 11 24.37 7.66 -11.40
CA THR A 11 24.76 8.99 -10.89
C THR A 11 23.57 9.77 -10.37
N GLY A 12 22.38 9.61 -10.95
CA GLY A 12 21.13 10.19 -10.47
C GLY A 12 20.59 9.54 -9.19
N SER A 13 21.01 8.31 -8.86
CA SER A 13 20.68 7.66 -7.58
C SER A 13 21.50 8.16 -6.39
N PHE A 14 22.54 8.96 -6.61
CA PHE A 14 23.34 9.51 -5.53
C PHE A 14 22.49 10.45 -4.64
N TYR A 15 22.74 10.38 -3.33
CA TYR A 15 22.07 11.23 -2.35
C TYR A 15 22.30 12.72 -2.67
N VAL A 16 23.55 13.09 -2.97
CA VAL A 16 23.95 14.41 -3.48
C VAL A 16 24.26 14.32 -4.96
N LYS A 17 23.68 15.21 -5.76
CA LYS A 17 23.78 15.20 -7.22
C LYS A 17 24.83 16.20 -7.68
N PHE A 18 26.08 15.76 -7.74
CA PHE A 18 27.16 16.63 -8.22
C PHE A 18 27.09 16.77 -9.75
N LEU A 19 26.93 18.01 -10.24
CA LEU A 19 26.88 18.32 -11.68
C LEU A 19 28.10 17.78 -12.45
N ARG A 20 29.29 17.79 -11.83
CA ARG A 20 30.52 17.23 -12.44
C ARG A 20 30.41 15.75 -12.82
N TYR A 21 29.62 14.95 -12.09
CA TYR A 21 29.38 13.54 -12.43
C TYR A 21 28.25 13.35 -13.45
N MET A 22 27.49 14.41 -13.76
CA MET A 22 26.50 14.41 -14.82
C MET A 22 27.05 14.96 -16.14
N LEU A 23 28.23 15.57 -16.14
CA LEU A 23 28.87 16.16 -17.32
C LEU A 23 28.91 15.22 -18.54
N PRO A 24 29.20 13.91 -18.41
CA PRO A 24 29.19 12.99 -19.57
C PRO A 24 27.81 12.78 -20.22
N LEU A 25 26.72 13.16 -19.55
CA LEU A 25 25.36 13.04 -20.07
C LEU A 25 24.96 14.21 -20.97
N PHE A 26 25.50 15.41 -20.72
CA PHE A 26 25.03 16.65 -21.37
C PHE A 26 25.09 16.62 -22.91
N PRO A 27 26.17 16.16 -23.57
CA PRO A 27 26.18 16.08 -25.04
C PRO A 27 25.02 15.24 -25.60
N PHE A 28 24.70 14.12 -24.96
CA PHE A 28 23.61 13.24 -25.39
C PHE A 28 22.25 13.85 -25.09
N LEU A 29 22.07 14.50 -23.94
CA LEU A 29 20.83 15.20 -23.59
C LEU A 29 20.56 16.35 -24.56
N TYR A 30 21.59 17.10 -24.99
CA TYR A 30 21.42 18.14 -26.01
C TYR A 30 21.00 17.55 -27.36
N ILE A 31 21.60 16.44 -27.81
CA ILE A 31 21.19 15.76 -29.05
C ILE A 31 19.75 15.24 -28.95
N MET A 32 19.38 14.63 -27.82
CA MET A 32 18.02 14.15 -27.56
C MET A 32 17.01 15.30 -27.53
N GLY A 33 17.34 16.39 -26.84
CA GLY A 33 16.55 17.61 -26.79
C GLY A 33 16.33 18.18 -28.19
N ALA A 34 17.39 18.32 -28.99
CA ALA A 34 17.31 18.77 -30.37
C ALA A 34 16.39 17.85 -31.22
N LYS A 35 16.54 16.53 -31.11
CA LYS A 35 15.67 15.58 -31.83
C LYS A 35 14.22 15.64 -31.36
N MET A 36 13.98 15.82 -30.06
CA MET A 36 12.64 15.99 -29.49
C MET A 36 11.98 17.27 -30.04
N LEU A 37 12.70 18.39 -30.03
CA LEU A 37 12.23 19.66 -30.59
C LEU A 37 11.91 19.53 -32.10
N LEU A 38 12.75 18.82 -32.86
CA LEU A 38 12.48 18.52 -34.26
C LEU A 38 11.26 17.63 -34.47
N SER A 39 11.02 16.67 -33.57
CA SER A 39 9.87 15.74 -33.67
C SER A 39 8.56 16.41 -33.24
N LEU A 40 8.59 17.30 -32.25
CA LEU A 40 7.44 18.10 -31.82
C LEU A 40 6.93 19.05 -32.93
N ARG A 41 7.83 19.50 -33.83
CA ARG A 41 7.45 20.28 -35.02
C ARG A 41 6.38 19.55 -35.86
N GLU A 42 6.41 18.23 -35.91
CA GLU A 42 5.48 17.42 -36.71
C GLU A 42 4.06 17.43 -36.14
N TRP A 43 3.87 17.83 -34.87
CA TRP A 43 2.56 17.86 -34.21
C TRP A 43 1.80 19.17 -34.45
N PHE A 44 2.49 20.23 -34.86
CA PHE A 44 1.90 21.53 -35.15
C PHE A 44 1.66 21.68 -36.65
N THR A 45 0.50 21.23 -37.12
CA THR A 45 0.16 21.19 -38.56
C THR A 45 -0.32 22.55 -39.10
N GLY A 46 -0.96 23.37 -38.27
CA GLY A 46 -1.44 24.71 -38.61
C GLY A 46 -0.35 25.79 -38.66
N TRP A 47 -0.51 26.81 -39.51
CA TRP A 47 0.46 27.91 -39.65
C TRP A 47 0.65 28.70 -38.34
N ALA A 48 -0.46 29.06 -37.67
CA ALA A 48 -0.42 29.76 -36.38
C ALA A 48 0.33 28.94 -35.30
N ALA A 49 0.11 27.62 -35.28
CA ALA A 49 0.77 26.71 -34.36
C ALA A 49 2.28 26.55 -34.65
N ARG A 50 2.68 26.55 -35.93
CA ARG A 50 4.10 26.55 -36.33
C ARG A 50 4.79 27.87 -35.99
N SER A 51 4.10 29.00 -36.11
CA SER A 51 4.63 30.30 -35.72
C SER A 51 4.79 30.40 -34.20
N ALA A 52 3.79 29.98 -33.42
CA ALA A 52 3.88 29.90 -31.97
C ALA A 52 5.04 28.99 -31.51
N TRP A 53 5.20 27.83 -32.15
CA TRP A 53 6.34 26.93 -31.88
C TRP A 53 7.71 27.59 -32.13
N ARG A 54 7.86 28.31 -33.23
CA ARG A 54 9.09 29.05 -33.54
C ARG A 54 9.39 30.15 -32.52
N ILE A 55 8.35 30.85 -32.06
CA ILE A 55 8.47 31.89 -31.03
C ILE A 55 8.92 31.26 -29.70
N VAL A 56 8.27 30.17 -29.27
CA VAL A 56 8.65 29.46 -28.03
C VAL A 56 10.09 28.94 -28.12
N LEU A 57 10.47 28.31 -29.25
CA LEU A 57 11.83 27.83 -29.46
C LEU A 57 12.84 28.98 -29.43
N GLY A 58 12.55 30.07 -30.15
CA GLY A 58 13.38 31.28 -30.15
C GLY A 58 13.54 31.88 -28.77
N LEU A 59 12.45 31.93 -27.99
CA LEU A 59 12.43 32.43 -26.62
C LEU A 59 13.26 31.54 -25.69
N VAL A 60 13.12 30.21 -25.76
CA VAL A 60 13.92 29.27 -24.96
C VAL A 60 15.42 29.41 -25.26
N MET A 61 15.79 29.49 -26.54
CA MET A 61 17.19 29.68 -26.93
C MET A 61 17.72 31.06 -26.50
N ALA A 62 16.93 32.11 -26.71
CA ALA A 62 17.30 33.47 -26.31
C ALA A 62 17.48 33.58 -24.80
N LEU A 63 16.55 33.06 -24.00
CA LEU A 63 16.65 33.07 -22.54
C LEU A 63 17.86 32.26 -22.05
N SER A 64 18.11 31.08 -22.64
CA SER A 64 19.28 30.26 -22.29
C SER A 64 20.59 30.99 -22.60
N LEU A 65 20.66 31.66 -23.77
CA LEU A 65 21.82 32.44 -24.17
C LEU A 65 22.01 33.67 -23.28
N LEU A 66 20.94 34.44 -23.02
CA LEU A 66 20.98 35.63 -22.17
C LEU A 66 21.43 35.29 -20.75
N TYR A 67 20.92 34.20 -20.18
CA TYR A 67 21.37 33.71 -18.87
C TYR A 67 22.85 33.30 -18.89
N SER A 68 23.28 32.57 -19.91
CA SER A 68 24.69 32.15 -20.06
C SER A 68 25.62 33.35 -20.14
N LEU A 69 25.25 34.39 -20.90
CA LEU A 69 25.99 35.64 -21.00
C LEU A 69 26.01 36.42 -19.68
N ALA A 70 24.87 36.46 -18.97
CA ALA A 70 24.79 37.08 -17.65
C ALA A 70 25.71 36.38 -16.64
N PHE A 71 25.77 35.04 -16.66
CA PHE A 71 26.65 34.26 -15.79
C PHE A 71 28.13 34.49 -16.10
N VAL A 72 28.53 34.43 -17.38
CA VAL A 72 29.92 34.68 -17.78
C VAL A 72 30.42 36.07 -17.37
N SER A 73 29.52 37.05 -17.25
CA SER A 73 29.89 38.41 -16.81
C SER A 73 30.53 38.46 -15.41
N ILE A 74 30.31 37.45 -14.56
CA ILE A 74 30.91 37.36 -13.22
C ILE A 74 32.43 37.36 -13.31
N TYR A 75 32.99 36.56 -14.22
CA TYR A 75 34.44 36.40 -14.40
C TYR A 75 35.13 37.65 -14.98
N GLY A 76 34.35 38.62 -15.46
CA GLY A 76 34.85 39.93 -15.87
C GLY A 76 35.13 40.89 -14.69
N ARG A 77 34.79 40.49 -13.46
CA ARG A 77 34.94 41.30 -12.24
C ARG A 77 35.87 40.58 -11.26
N PRO A 78 36.58 41.30 -10.36
CA PRO A 78 37.37 40.66 -9.32
C PRO A 78 36.52 39.72 -8.46
N HIS A 79 37.07 38.58 -8.05
CA HIS A 79 36.36 37.60 -7.24
C HIS A 79 35.96 38.21 -5.87
N SER A 80 34.76 37.90 -5.37
CA SER A 80 34.19 38.55 -4.17
C SER A 80 35.04 38.40 -2.92
N ARG A 81 35.73 37.27 -2.75
CA ARG A 81 36.71 37.05 -1.66
C ARG A 81 37.97 37.91 -1.76
N VAL A 82 38.42 38.21 -2.98
CA VAL A 82 39.55 39.12 -3.21
C VAL A 82 39.13 40.54 -2.86
N GLN A 83 37.96 40.98 -3.35
CA GLN A 83 37.38 42.27 -2.99
C GLN A 83 37.19 42.42 -1.47
N ALA A 84 36.74 41.35 -0.81
CA ALA A 84 36.55 41.34 0.64
C ALA A 84 37.89 41.46 1.39
N SER A 85 38.92 40.73 0.97
CA SER A 85 40.26 40.82 1.56
C SER A 85 40.86 42.22 1.40
N GLU A 86 40.78 42.82 0.20
CA GLU A 86 41.22 44.20 -0.02
C GLU A 86 40.47 45.19 0.87
N TRP A 87 39.16 45.01 1.01
CA TRP A 87 38.34 45.86 1.86
C TRP A 87 38.73 45.70 3.33
N ILE A 88 38.91 44.48 3.82
CA ILE A 88 39.35 44.17 5.20
C ILE A 88 40.70 44.84 5.48
N TYR A 89 41.70 44.66 4.62
CA TYR A 89 43.03 45.25 4.84
C TYR A 89 43.07 46.78 4.90
N ARG A 90 42.10 47.45 4.25
CA ARG A 90 41.97 48.91 4.24
C ARG A 90 41.14 49.47 5.39
N HIS A 91 40.23 48.69 5.97
CA HIS A 91 39.21 49.20 6.90
C HIS A 91 39.28 48.57 8.29
N ILE A 92 39.81 47.35 8.43
CA ILE A 92 39.93 46.66 9.71
C ILE A 92 41.35 46.84 10.27
N PRO A 93 41.53 47.41 11.48
CA PRO A 93 42.84 47.65 12.07
C PRO A 93 43.66 46.35 12.26
N PRO A 94 44.96 46.35 11.93
CA PRO A 94 45.86 45.24 12.28
C PRO A 94 45.84 44.98 13.80
N GLY A 95 45.86 43.71 14.19
CA GLY A 95 45.77 43.24 15.57
C GLY A 95 44.35 42.88 16.03
N SER A 96 43.32 43.24 15.26
CA SER A 96 41.92 42.84 15.54
C SER A 96 41.75 41.32 15.45
N THR A 97 40.74 40.80 16.14
CA THR A 97 40.40 39.37 16.19
C THR A 97 39.26 39.05 15.22
N LEU A 98 39.48 38.17 14.25
CA LEU A 98 38.53 37.77 13.21
C LEU A 98 37.97 36.37 13.49
N ALA A 99 36.65 36.23 13.50
CA ALA A 99 35.98 34.93 13.51
C ALA A 99 35.84 34.38 12.08
N LEU A 100 36.28 33.14 11.87
CA LEU A 100 36.21 32.40 10.61
C LEU A 100 35.43 31.10 10.80
N GLU A 101 34.72 30.63 9.78
CA GLU A 101 33.92 29.39 9.87
C GLU A 101 34.74 28.16 9.46
N HIS A 102 34.82 27.17 10.36
CA HIS A 102 35.40 25.85 10.04
C HIS A 102 34.63 25.20 8.88
N TRP A 103 35.35 24.66 7.89
CA TRP A 103 34.84 24.11 6.62
C TRP A 103 34.47 25.11 5.51
N ASP A 104 34.61 26.42 5.70
CA ASP A 104 34.57 27.39 4.59
C ASP A 104 35.98 27.88 4.21
N ASP A 105 36.08 28.64 3.12
CA ASP A 105 37.36 29.23 2.70
C ASP A 105 37.72 30.46 3.55
N ASP A 106 38.95 30.49 4.08
CA ASP A 106 39.42 31.56 4.97
C ASP A 106 39.61 32.91 4.27
N LEU A 107 39.39 33.99 5.03
CA LEU A 107 39.72 35.37 4.67
C LEU A 107 40.37 36.07 5.87
N PRO A 108 41.28 37.04 5.68
CA PRO A 108 41.75 37.58 4.41
C PRO A 108 42.86 36.76 3.72
N LEU A 109 42.95 36.84 2.39
CA LEU A 109 43.96 36.16 1.56
C LEU A 109 45.30 36.92 1.55
N GLY A 110 46.42 36.22 1.38
CA GLY A 110 47.73 36.88 1.19
C GLY A 110 47.83 37.60 -0.16
N MET A 111 47.96 38.93 -0.15
CA MET A 111 47.96 39.75 -1.38
C MET A 111 48.65 41.10 -1.19
N ARG A 112 48.90 41.84 -2.29
CA ARG A 112 49.40 43.22 -2.21
C ARG A 112 48.23 44.19 -2.25
N VAL A 113 48.10 45.03 -1.22
CA VAL A 113 47.09 46.10 -1.17
C VAL A 113 47.85 47.41 -1.02
N ASP A 114 47.57 48.37 -1.92
CA ASP A 114 48.21 49.68 -1.95
C ASP A 114 49.75 49.63 -2.03
N GLY A 115 50.29 48.58 -2.68
CA GLY A 115 51.73 48.37 -2.91
C GLY A 115 52.42 47.49 -1.85
N GLU A 116 51.83 47.37 -0.66
CA GLU A 116 52.41 46.62 0.48
C GLU A 116 51.91 45.17 0.53
N PRO A 117 52.76 44.20 0.91
CA PRO A 117 52.34 42.82 1.14
C PRO A 117 51.51 42.75 2.43
N ARG A 118 50.27 42.28 2.32
CA ARG A 118 49.32 42.10 3.43
C ARG A 118 49.00 40.61 3.60
N SER A 119 48.78 40.17 4.83
CA SER A 119 48.51 38.77 5.14
C SER A 119 47.60 38.62 6.35
N ILE A 120 46.92 37.46 6.47
CA ILE A 120 46.08 37.11 7.62
C ILE A 120 46.83 37.16 8.95
N ASN A 121 48.16 37.02 8.93
CA ASN A 121 49.02 37.12 10.12
C ASN A 121 48.99 38.50 10.81
N GLU A 122 48.41 39.51 10.15
CA GLU A 122 48.17 40.82 10.76
C GLU A 122 47.00 40.83 11.74
N TYR A 123 46.20 39.76 11.77
CA TYR A 123 45.02 39.61 12.62
C TYR A 123 45.17 38.40 13.53
N ARG A 124 44.45 38.40 14.64
CA ARG A 124 44.21 37.18 15.43
C ARG A 124 43.01 36.47 14.82
N THR A 125 43.05 35.14 14.71
CA THR A 125 41.93 34.38 14.14
C THR A 125 41.34 33.41 15.15
N VAL A 126 40.01 33.38 15.20
CA VAL A 126 39.23 32.41 15.97
C VAL A 126 38.43 31.60 14.96
N THR A 127 38.55 30.27 15.02
CA THR A 127 37.82 29.38 14.12
C THR A 127 36.56 28.86 14.82
N MET A 128 35.40 29.07 14.21
CA MET A 128 34.10 28.61 14.72
C MET A 128 33.74 27.23 14.15
N ALA A 129 33.73 26.20 15.00
CA ALA A 129 33.43 24.82 14.62
C ALA A 129 31.92 24.52 14.52
N LEU A 130 31.20 25.24 13.64
CA LEU A 130 29.74 25.26 13.63
C LEU A 130 29.05 23.99 13.07
N TYR A 131 29.77 23.05 12.43
CA TYR A 131 29.21 21.77 11.97
C TYR A 131 29.16 20.65 13.03
N GLU A 132 29.86 20.83 14.15
CA GLU A 132 29.86 19.84 15.23
C GLU A 132 28.46 19.72 15.86
N PRO A 133 28.06 18.57 16.41
CA PRO A 133 26.75 18.43 17.05
C PRO A 133 26.50 19.52 18.10
N ASP A 134 25.28 20.05 18.15
CA ASP A 134 24.93 21.07 19.15
C ASP A 134 24.76 20.42 20.53
N ASP A 135 25.56 20.89 21.48
CA ASP A 135 25.47 20.58 22.90
C ASP A 135 25.83 21.82 23.75
N GLU A 136 25.77 21.67 25.06
CA GLU A 136 26.10 22.74 26.01
C GLU A 136 27.60 23.16 25.95
N ALA A 137 28.50 22.27 25.52
CA ALA A 137 29.91 22.61 25.34
C ALA A 137 30.08 23.54 24.13
N LYS A 138 29.45 23.21 23.00
CA LYS A 138 29.44 24.04 21.80
C LYS A 138 28.77 25.40 22.02
N TYR A 139 27.70 25.46 22.81
CA TYR A 139 27.10 26.74 23.21
C TYR A 139 28.12 27.64 23.92
N ARG A 140 28.81 27.09 24.94
CA ARG A 140 29.85 27.82 25.68
C ARG A 140 31.01 28.24 24.78
N GLU A 141 31.37 27.41 23.81
CA GLU A 141 32.37 27.74 22.79
C GLU A 141 31.92 28.91 21.91
N ILE A 142 30.70 28.88 21.39
CA ILE A 142 30.13 29.99 20.58
C ILE A 142 30.14 31.29 21.39
N VAL A 143 29.64 31.27 22.63
CA VAL A 143 29.61 32.45 23.50
C VAL A 143 31.03 32.94 23.83
N GLY A 144 31.95 32.04 24.14
CA GLY A 144 33.36 32.36 24.37
C GLY A 144 33.99 33.04 23.17
N ASN A 145 33.82 32.46 21.97
CA ASN A 145 34.33 33.03 20.72
C ASN A 145 33.75 34.43 20.47
N LEU A 146 32.44 34.63 20.68
CA LEU A 146 31.79 35.93 20.48
C LEU A 146 32.34 37.04 21.40
N ARG A 147 32.86 36.69 22.57
CA ARG A 147 33.51 37.66 23.48
C ARG A 147 34.88 38.10 22.99
N GLU A 148 35.63 37.20 22.36
CA GLU A 148 37.00 37.49 21.94
C GLU A 148 37.09 38.15 20.57
N VAL A 149 36.12 37.90 19.68
CA VAL A 149 36.18 38.36 18.28
C VAL A 149 35.69 39.80 18.12
N ASP A 150 36.41 40.59 17.34
CA ASP A 150 36.04 41.97 16.99
C ASP A 150 35.19 42.00 15.71
N TYR A 151 35.43 41.07 14.79
CA TYR A 151 34.71 40.95 13.52
C TYR A 151 34.36 39.50 13.21
N ILE A 152 33.19 39.27 12.62
CA ILE A 152 32.77 37.94 12.12
C ILE A 152 32.75 37.99 10.60
N ILE A 153 33.50 37.10 9.97
CA ILE A 153 33.62 37.01 8.52
C ILE A 153 32.91 35.74 8.03
N LEU A 154 31.78 35.92 7.34
CA LEU A 154 31.11 34.82 6.64
C LEU A 154 31.57 34.85 5.19
N SER A 155 32.43 33.90 4.79
CA SER A 155 33.05 33.93 3.46
C SER A 155 32.14 33.38 2.35
N SER A 156 31.09 32.64 2.69
CA SER A 156 30.03 32.19 1.78
C SER A 156 28.77 31.76 2.53
N ASN A 157 27.75 31.28 1.79
CA ASN A 157 26.52 30.72 2.34
C ASN A 157 26.62 29.24 2.74
N ARG A 158 27.81 28.65 2.75
CA ARG A 158 28.03 27.21 2.99
C ARG A 158 27.41 26.74 4.31
N LEU A 159 27.68 27.41 5.42
CA LEU A 159 27.18 27.00 6.73
C LEU A 159 25.81 27.62 7.03
N TYR A 160 25.68 28.94 6.94
CA TYR A 160 24.41 29.62 7.25
C TYR A 160 23.27 29.26 6.27
N GLY A 161 23.57 28.78 5.07
CA GLY A 161 22.59 28.33 4.09
C GLY A 161 22.14 26.87 4.29
N SER A 162 22.94 26.05 4.99
CA SER A 162 22.72 24.60 5.15
C SER A 162 22.27 24.22 6.57
N ILE A 163 22.91 24.75 7.61
CA ILE A 163 22.69 24.39 9.01
C ILE A 163 21.25 24.72 9.46
N PRO A 164 20.70 25.92 9.21
CA PRO A 164 19.31 26.26 9.58
C PRO A 164 18.23 25.38 8.95
N ARG A 165 18.56 24.56 7.94
CA ARG A 165 17.61 23.60 7.35
C ARG A 165 17.43 22.34 8.21
N LEU A 166 18.24 22.16 9.25
CA LEU A 166 18.24 21.02 10.17
C LEU A 166 18.16 21.50 11.64
N PRO A 167 17.16 22.30 12.03
CA PRO A 167 17.08 22.91 13.37
C PRO A 167 16.96 21.88 14.49
N GLN A 168 16.53 20.64 14.20
CA GLN A 168 16.47 19.57 15.20
C GLN A 168 17.87 19.03 15.56
N ARG A 169 18.82 19.10 14.63
CA ARG A 169 20.21 18.65 14.84
C ARG A 169 21.10 19.80 15.33
N TYR A 170 20.78 21.03 14.91
CA TYR A 170 21.56 22.23 15.20
C TYR A 170 20.71 23.38 15.77
N PRO A 171 19.98 23.19 16.88
CA PRO A 171 19.09 24.21 17.44
C PRO A 171 19.82 25.49 17.88
N ILE A 172 20.99 25.35 18.49
CA ILE A 172 21.81 26.45 19.02
C ILE A 172 22.48 27.20 17.87
N THR A 173 23.05 26.48 16.90
CA THR A 173 23.73 27.10 15.76
C THR A 173 22.74 27.75 14.79
N THR A 174 21.55 27.16 14.61
CA THR A 174 20.47 27.83 13.86
C THR A 174 20.10 29.15 14.52
N ARG A 175 19.93 29.13 15.85
CA ARG A 175 19.61 30.33 16.62
C ARG A 175 20.73 31.37 16.57
N TYR A 176 21.98 30.94 16.59
CA TYR A 176 23.14 31.82 16.41
C TYR A 176 23.05 32.62 15.12
N TYR A 177 22.81 31.98 13.97
CA TYR A 177 22.68 32.71 12.70
C TYR A 177 21.48 33.65 12.68
N GLU A 178 20.31 33.22 13.16
CA GLU A 178 19.13 34.10 13.26
C GLU A 178 19.47 35.38 14.03
N LEU A 179 20.11 35.24 15.20
CA LEU A 179 20.46 36.35 16.05
C LEU A 179 21.59 37.22 15.46
N LEU A 180 22.53 36.63 14.74
CA LEU A 180 23.60 37.36 14.04
C LEU A 180 23.02 38.22 12.91
N PHE A 181 22.17 37.64 12.07
CA PHE A 181 21.53 38.35 10.95
C PHE A 181 20.50 39.39 11.42
N ASP A 182 19.86 39.17 12.57
CA ASP A 182 19.00 40.14 13.24
C ASP A 182 19.79 41.23 14.01
N GLU A 183 21.13 41.16 14.00
CA GLU A 183 22.05 42.07 14.74
C GLU A 183 21.83 42.07 16.27
N LYS A 184 21.24 41.00 16.81
CA LYS A 184 20.93 40.84 18.25
C LYS A 184 22.09 40.29 19.08
N LEU A 185 23.16 39.81 18.45
CA LEU A 185 24.36 39.32 19.13
C LEU A 185 25.38 40.41 19.52
N GLY A 186 25.04 41.70 19.35
CA GLY A 186 25.99 42.80 19.56
C GLY A 186 26.94 43.02 18.38
N PHE A 187 26.64 42.41 17.23
CA PHE A 187 27.38 42.57 15.98
C PHE A 187 26.46 43.17 14.90
N ARG A 188 27.01 44.09 14.11
CA ARG A 188 26.29 44.77 13.02
C ARG A 188 26.90 44.43 11.66
N LEU A 189 26.07 44.23 10.65
CA LEU A 189 26.54 43.98 9.29
C LEU A 189 27.07 45.28 8.67
N ILE A 190 28.38 45.39 8.50
CA ILE A 190 29.01 46.62 7.96
C ILE A 190 29.40 46.50 6.48
N LYS A 191 29.50 45.27 5.95
CA LYS A 191 29.83 45.06 4.55
C LYS A 191 29.22 43.79 3.96
N THR A 192 28.73 43.90 2.73
CA THR A 192 28.36 42.77 1.87
C THR A 192 29.09 42.90 0.54
N LEU A 193 29.81 41.86 0.12
CA LEU A 193 30.48 41.79 -1.17
C LEU A 193 30.03 40.55 -1.94
N THR A 194 29.57 40.74 -3.17
CA THR A 194 29.12 39.65 -4.05
C THR A 194 29.20 40.11 -5.50
N SER A 195 29.28 39.17 -6.45
CA SER A 195 29.30 39.43 -7.88
C SER A 195 28.20 38.63 -8.57
N TYR A 196 26.97 39.15 -8.53
CA TYR A 196 25.85 38.46 -9.17
C TYR A 196 25.96 38.44 -10.71
N PRO A 197 25.43 37.38 -11.37
CA PRO A 197 25.22 37.36 -12.81
C PRO A 197 24.45 38.60 -13.26
N GLY A 198 24.90 39.26 -14.32
CA GLY A 198 24.18 40.41 -14.83
C GLY A 198 24.46 40.74 -16.29
N LEU A 199 23.46 41.27 -16.98
CA LEU A 199 23.54 41.65 -18.38
C LEU A 199 22.69 42.91 -18.62
N PHE A 200 23.21 43.87 -19.38
CA PHE A 200 22.51 45.14 -19.69
C PHE A 200 22.01 45.92 -18.45
N GLY A 201 22.74 45.86 -17.33
CA GLY A 201 22.35 46.51 -16.08
C GLY A 201 21.28 45.75 -15.28
N LEU A 202 20.78 44.62 -15.78
CA LEU A 202 19.92 43.70 -15.02
C LEU A 202 20.78 42.72 -14.25
N THR A 203 20.51 42.59 -12.95
CA THR A 203 21.21 41.69 -12.04
C THR A 203 20.30 40.55 -11.62
N LEU A 204 20.79 39.30 -11.72
CA LEU A 204 20.08 38.10 -11.30
C LEU A 204 20.59 37.67 -9.92
N VAL A 205 19.79 37.90 -8.88
CA VAL A 205 20.13 37.49 -7.52
C VAL A 205 19.87 36.00 -7.37
N ASP A 206 20.93 35.22 -7.23
CA ASP A 206 20.92 33.75 -7.18
C ASP A 206 21.32 33.20 -5.80
N ASP A 207 21.20 33.99 -4.74
CA ASP A 207 21.46 33.59 -3.33
C ASP A 207 20.74 32.31 -2.88
N ARG A 208 19.61 31.96 -3.53
CA ARG A 208 18.82 30.75 -3.24
C ARG A 208 19.27 29.51 -4.02
N ALA A 209 20.25 29.64 -4.90
CA ALA A 209 20.79 28.52 -5.66
C ALA A 209 21.51 27.51 -4.74
N ASP A 210 21.77 26.33 -5.28
CA ASP A 210 22.54 25.30 -4.57
C ASP A 210 23.95 25.79 -4.24
N GLU A 211 24.52 25.34 -3.12
CA GLU A 211 25.86 25.71 -2.66
C GLU A 211 26.92 25.52 -3.76
N SER A 212 26.82 24.42 -4.52
CA SER A 212 27.76 24.12 -5.61
C SER A 212 27.72 25.12 -6.77
N PHE A 213 26.71 25.99 -6.80
CA PHE A 213 26.52 27.02 -7.82
C PHE A 213 27.06 28.39 -7.41
N THR A 214 27.02 28.75 -6.12
CA THR A 214 27.35 30.12 -5.66
C THR A 214 28.69 30.23 -4.93
N VAL A 215 29.09 29.19 -4.18
CA VAL A 215 30.23 29.30 -3.25
C VAL A 215 31.58 29.46 -3.96
N TYR A 216 31.72 28.92 -5.17
CA TYR A 216 33.01 28.89 -5.86
C TYR A 216 33.24 30.06 -6.82
N ASP A 217 32.23 30.46 -7.60
CA ASP A 217 32.40 31.45 -8.66
C ASP A 217 32.13 32.89 -8.19
N HIS A 218 31.14 33.09 -7.31
CA HIS A 218 30.70 34.40 -6.81
C HIS A 218 30.09 34.34 -5.41
N PRO A 219 30.86 33.91 -4.40
CA PRO A 219 30.35 33.81 -3.04
C PRO A 219 29.94 35.17 -2.47
N LYS A 220 28.87 35.18 -1.68
CA LYS A 220 28.43 36.35 -0.92
C LYS A 220 29.19 36.42 0.40
N VAL A 221 30.14 37.35 0.49
CA VAL A 221 30.93 37.60 1.68
C VAL A 221 30.26 38.65 2.54
N LEU A 222 30.14 38.39 3.84
CA LEU A 222 29.53 39.28 4.83
C LEU A 222 30.53 39.55 5.95
N VAL A 223 30.63 40.83 6.33
CA VAL A 223 31.49 41.27 7.44
C VAL A 223 30.62 41.92 8.50
N PHE A 224 30.64 41.36 9.69
CA PHE A 224 30.01 41.94 10.87
C PHE A 224 31.07 42.52 11.80
N GLU A 225 30.77 43.66 12.42
CA GLU A 225 31.62 44.34 13.40
C GLU A 225 30.93 44.34 14.77
N LYS A 226 31.71 44.11 15.83
CA LYS A 226 31.22 44.16 17.21
C LYS A 226 30.93 45.62 17.59
N GLU A 227 29.66 45.90 17.94
CA GLU A 227 29.24 47.19 18.50
C GLU A 227 29.26 47.17 20.04
N ARG A 228 28.93 46.03 20.66
CA ARG A 228 28.94 45.86 22.11
C ARG A 228 29.10 44.40 22.52
N ASP A 229 29.64 44.18 23.71
CA ASP A 229 29.58 42.87 24.37
C ASP A 229 28.22 42.66 25.06
N LEU A 230 27.79 41.39 25.09
CA LEU A 230 26.60 40.94 25.80
C LEU A 230 26.99 40.29 27.13
N THR A 231 26.14 40.49 28.14
CA THR A 231 26.25 39.80 29.45
C THR A 231 25.83 38.33 29.34
N ASP A 232 26.23 37.48 30.31
CA ASP A 232 25.78 36.07 30.38
C ASP A 232 24.25 35.98 30.40
N GLU A 233 23.58 36.83 31.18
CA GLU A 233 22.10 36.87 31.24
C GLU A 233 21.45 37.20 29.88
N GLU A 234 22.07 38.08 29.09
CA GLU A 234 21.60 38.39 27.74
C GLU A 234 21.80 37.20 26.79
N PHE A 235 22.96 36.53 26.83
CA PHE A 235 23.20 35.33 26.03
C PHE A 235 22.22 34.19 26.40
N ASP A 236 22.07 33.91 27.69
CA ASP A 236 21.14 32.88 28.18
C ASP A 236 19.71 33.19 27.74
N ARG A 237 19.27 34.44 27.86
CA ARG A 237 17.93 34.87 27.43
C ARG A 237 17.73 34.72 25.91
N LEU A 238 18.73 35.05 25.10
CA LEU A 238 18.63 34.99 23.64
C LEU A 238 18.62 33.55 23.10
N PHE A 239 19.33 32.64 23.78
CA PHE A 239 19.45 31.21 23.44
C PHE A 239 18.54 30.28 24.26
N ALA A 240 17.78 30.78 25.24
CA ALA A 240 16.95 29.97 26.16
C ALA A 240 16.06 28.93 25.45
N LYS A 241 15.45 29.29 24.31
CA LYS A 241 14.57 28.39 23.54
C LYS A 241 15.32 27.29 22.78
N SER A 242 16.60 27.50 22.46
CA SER A 242 17.45 26.54 21.74
C SER A 242 18.26 25.62 22.67
N LEU A 243 18.35 25.94 23.96
CA LEU A 243 19.04 25.13 24.97
C LEU A 243 18.17 23.98 25.51
N VAL A 244 16.86 24.03 25.30
CA VAL A 244 15.94 22.91 25.55
C VAL A 244 15.95 22.02 24.30
N PRO A 245 16.11 20.68 24.42
CA PRO A 245 15.97 19.79 23.28
C PRO A 245 14.64 20.07 22.60
N ALA A 246 14.67 20.56 21.36
CA ALA A 246 13.45 20.75 20.61
C ALA A 246 12.80 19.37 20.44
N GLU A 247 11.61 19.17 21.04
CA GLU A 247 10.78 18.05 20.61
C GLU A 247 10.63 18.19 19.09
N PRO A 248 10.88 17.12 18.32
CA PRO A 248 10.80 17.20 16.88
C PRO A 248 9.45 17.81 16.53
N GLU A 249 9.46 18.93 15.79
CA GLU A 249 8.25 19.53 15.23
C GLU A 249 7.42 18.40 14.63
N ARG A 250 6.34 18.03 15.33
CA ARG A 250 5.50 16.90 14.96
C ARG A 250 4.81 17.38 13.70
N LYS A 251 5.32 17.02 12.51
CA LYS A 251 4.63 17.25 11.24
C LYS A 251 3.36 16.41 11.25
N VAL A 252 2.33 16.94 11.90
CA VAL A 252 0.98 16.38 11.86
C VAL A 252 0.42 16.73 10.49
N GLY A 253 -0.01 15.70 9.76
CA GLY A 253 -0.75 15.88 8.52
C GLY A 253 -2.15 16.43 8.76
N LYS A 254 -3.12 15.90 8.02
CA LYS A 254 -4.54 16.22 8.19
C LYS A 254 -5.02 15.75 9.56
N SER A 255 -6.07 16.39 10.08
CA SER A 255 -6.77 15.87 11.26
C SER A 255 -7.36 14.50 10.94
N LEU A 256 -7.17 13.55 11.86
CA LEU A 256 -7.74 12.20 11.81
C LEU A 256 -8.96 12.04 12.75
N LEU A 257 -9.51 13.19 13.17
CA LEU A 257 -10.70 13.33 14.00
C LEU A 257 -11.91 13.71 13.14
N LEU A 258 -13.10 13.36 13.64
CA LEU A 258 -14.39 13.81 13.11
C LEU A 258 -14.58 15.32 13.37
N GLU A 259 -15.49 15.94 12.62
CA GLU A 259 -15.82 17.37 12.79
C GLU A 259 -16.63 17.66 14.07
N GLY A 260 -17.29 16.65 14.64
CA GLY A 260 -18.08 16.73 15.86
C GLY A 260 -18.17 15.39 16.57
N PRO A 261 -18.88 15.33 17.71
CA PRO A 261 -19.02 14.12 18.51
C PRO A 261 -19.60 12.95 17.70
N VAL A 262 -19.11 11.74 17.98
CA VAL A 262 -19.47 10.54 17.22
C VAL A 262 -20.89 10.08 17.49
N ASP A 263 -21.44 10.38 18.65
CA ASP A 263 -22.79 10.03 19.12
C ASP A 263 -23.90 10.94 18.56
N GLU A 264 -23.55 12.13 18.06
CA GLU A 264 -24.46 13.02 17.34
C GLU A 264 -24.74 12.58 15.88
N LEU A 265 -24.06 11.55 15.38
CA LEU A 265 -24.26 11.05 14.02
C LEU A 265 -25.69 10.47 13.82
N PRO A 266 -26.32 10.70 12.65
CA PRO A 266 -27.62 10.12 12.35
C PRO A 266 -27.69 8.60 12.50
N VAL A 267 -28.72 8.11 13.19
CA VAL A 267 -28.94 6.68 13.44
C VAL A 267 -29.41 5.97 12.16
N ILE A 268 -28.67 4.94 11.74
CA ILE A 268 -29.04 4.08 10.60
C ILE A 268 -29.54 2.70 11.07
N LYS A 269 -30.81 2.37 10.75
CA LYS A 269 -31.50 1.14 11.21
C LYS A 269 -31.56 0.01 10.17
N ASP A 270 -30.79 0.12 9.08
CA ASP A 270 -30.86 -0.80 7.93
C ASP A 270 -30.10 -2.13 8.11
N ARG A 271 -30.17 -2.74 9.30
CA ARG A 271 -29.56 -4.04 9.62
C ARG A 271 -30.53 -4.88 10.44
N GLY A 272 -30.51 -6.19 10.24
CA GLY A 272 -31.36 -7.11 11.00
C GLY A 272 -32.87 -6.98 10.74
N TRP A 273 -33.30 -6.12 9.80
CA TRP A 273 -34.72 -5.89 9.50
C TRP A 273 -35.41 -7.12 8.90
N ASN A 274 -34.66 -8.01 8.24
CA ASN A 274 -35.19 -9.20 7.58
C ASN A 274 -35.31 -10.37 8.54
N ARG A 275 -36.40 -10.42 9.31
CA ARG A 275 -36.65 -11.51 10.29
C ARG A 275 -36.66 -12.90 9.66
N LEU A 276 -37.13 -13.03 8.41
CA LEU A 276 -37.17 -14.30 7.69
C LEU A 276 -35.77 -14.80 7.32
N ALA A 277 -34.91 -13.93 6.77
CA ALA A 277 -33.55 -14.30 6.44
C ALA A 277 -32.71 -14.58 7.70
N ASN A 278 -32.97 -13.90 8.82
CA ASN A 278 -32.23 -14.08 10.06
C ASN A 278 -32.70 -15.27 10.91
N SER A 279 -33.86 -15.88 10.64
CA SER A 279 -34.37 -17.01 11.43
C SER A 279 -33.76 -18.36 11.05
N HIS A 280 -33.31 -18.51 9.79
CA HIS A 280 -32.77 -19.77 9.29
C HIS A 280 -31.57 -19.56 8.35
N PRO A 281 -30.45 -20.28 8.54
CA PRO A 281 -29.26 -20.17 7.69
C PRO A 281 -29.54 -20.35 6.19
N LEU A 282 -30.43 -21.28 5.82
CA LEU A 282 -30.81 -21.51 4.42
C LEU A 282 -31.49 -20.30 3.78
N LEU A 283 -32.32 -19.58 4.54
CA LEU A 283 -32.94 -18.35 4.07
C LEU A 283 -31.91 -17.23 3.99
N SER A 284 -30.99 -17.11 4.95
CA SER A 284 -29.87 -16.16 4.85
C SER A 284 -29.06 -16.38 3.57
N ILE A 285 -28.71 -17.63 3.26
CA ILE A 285 -27.98 -18.02 2.05
C ILE A 285 -28.76 -17.64 0.79
N LEU A 286 -30.06 -17.97 0.74
CA LEU A 286 -30.91 -17.70 -0.43
C LEU A 286 -31.09 -16.20 -0.68
N PHE A 287 -31.45 -15.41 0.34
CA PHE A 287 -31.64 -13.97 0.20
C PHE A 287 -30.33 -13.26 -0.20
N TRP A 288 -29.20 -13.69 0.37
CA TRP A 288 -27.89 -13.17 0.01
C TRP A 288 -27.50 -13.50 -1.43
N TRP A 289 -27.70 -14.75 -1.86
CA TRP A 289 -27.47 -15.16 -3.24
C TRP A 289 -28.35 -14.35 -4.22
N LEU A 290 -29.65 -14.22 -3.93
CA LEU A 290 -30.58 -13.42 -4.73
C LEU A 290 -30.16 -11.94 -4.81
N ALA A 291 -29.64 -11.36 -3.72
CA ALA A 291 -29.16 -9.98 -3.75
C ALA A 291 -27.98 -9.78 -4.71
N VAL A 292 -27.03 -10.73 -4.75
CA VAL A 292 -25.92 -10.70 -5.70
C VAL A 292 -26.41 -10.88 -7.15
N GLU A 293 -27.37 -11.80 -7.37
CA GLU A 293 -28.01 -11.97 -8.68
C GLU A 293 -28.71 -10.69 -9.14
N MET A 294 -29.48 -10.04 -8.26
CA MET A 294 -30.20 -8.81 -8.57
C MET A 294 -29.25 -7.66 -8.95
N LEU A 295 -28.16 -7.47 -8.22
CA LEU A 295 -27.14 -6.48 -8.59
C LEU A 295 -26.52 -6.79 -9.96
N GLY A 296 -26.28 -8.08 -10.25
CA GLY A 296 -25.82 -8.53 -11.55
C GLY A 296 -26.81 -8.23 -12.68
N LEU A 297 -28.10 -8.51 -12.47
CA LEU A 297 -29.15 -8.24 -13.45
C LEU A 297 -29.31 -6.75 -13.76
N VAL A 298 -29.20 -5.89 -12.74
CA VAL A 298 -29.27 -4.44 -12.90
C VAL A 298 -28.10 -3.90 -13.74
N ALA A 299 -26.89 -4.45 -13.57
CA ALA A 299 -25.70 -4.07 -14.34
C ALA A 299 -25.54 -4.81 -15.68
N LEU A 300 -26.38 -5.82 -15.95
CA LEU A 300 -26.23 -6.71 -17.10
C LEU A 300 -26.23 -5.95 -18.44
N PRO A 301 -27.14 -5.01 -18.73
CA PRO A 301 -27.11 -4.33 -20.03
C PRO A 301 -25.82 -3.55 -20.27
N LEU A 302 -25.24 -2.97 -19.21
CA LEU A 302 -23.98 -2.25 -19.24
C LEU A 302 -22.79 -3.19 -19.53
N THR A 303 -22.75 -4.37 -18.90
CA THR A 303 -21.72 -5.37 -19.25
C THR A 303 -21.85 -5.87 -20.68
N LEU A 304 -23.07 -6.15 -21.14
CA LEU A 304 -23.30 -6.57 -22.51
C LEU A 304 -22.81 -5.51 -23.49
N LEU A 305 -22.95 -4.21 -23.18
CA LEU A 305 -22.46 -3.10 -23.99
C LEU A 305 -20.93 -3.11 -24.08
N VAL A 306 -20.26 -3.13 -22.93
CA VAL A 306 -18.80 -2.98 -22.84
C VAL A 306 -18.07 -4.23 -23.34
N PHE A 307 -18.60 -5.41 -23.02
CA PHE A 307 -18.00 -6.71 -23.31
C PHE A 307 -18.61 -7.41 -24.53
N HIS A 308 -19.30 -6.69 -25.43
CA HIS A 308 -19.95 -7.32 -26.58
C HIS A 308 -19.01 -8.11 -27.51
N HIS A 309 -17.72 -7.74 -27.56
CA HIS A 309 -16.67 -8.45 -28.31
C HIS A 309 -16.16 -9.73 -27.61
N LEU A 310 -16.47 -9.90 -26.33
CA LEU A 310 -16.15 -11.10 -25.56
C LEU A 310 -17.13 -12.23 -25.91
N ALA A 311 -16.65 -13.48 -25.88
CA ALA A 311 -17.43 -14.65 -26.26
C ALA A 311 -18.64 -14.87 -25.33
N ASP A 312 -18.47 -14.57 -24.05
CA ASP A 312 -19.51 -14.67 -23.03
C ASP A 312 -20.33 -13.38 -22.87
N GLY A 313 -20.00 -12.31 -23.59
CA GLY A 313 -20.64 -11.00 -23.47
C GLY A 313 -20.47 -10.34 -22.10
N GLY A 314 -19.58 -10.84 -21.23
CA GLY A 314 -19.39 -10.31 -19.88
C GLY A 314 -20.55 -10.57 -18.91
N TYR A 315 -21.46 -11.51 -19.20
CA TYR A 315 -22.64 -11.78 -18.36
C TYR A 315 -22.29 -12.00 -16.89
N ILE A 316 -21.32 -12.87 -16.59
CA ILE A 316 -20.98 -13.20 -15.19
C ILE A 316 -20.22 -12.07 -14.49
N LEU A 317 -19.55 -11.21 -15.27
CA LEU A 317 -18.87 -10.00 -14.77
C LEU A 317 -19.88 -8.95 -14.27
N ALA A 318 -21.17 -9.07 -14.65
CA ALA A 318 -22.21 -8.14 -14.25
C ALA A 318 -22.44 -8.14 -12.73
N LYS A 319 -22.27 -9.27 -12.06
CA LYS A 319 -22.35 -9.37 -10.59
C LYS A 319 -21.30 -8.46 -9.91
N THR A 320 -20.06 -8.48 -10.42
CA THR A 320 -18.97 -7.65 -9.90
C THR A 320 -19.20 -6.18 -10.24
N LEU A 321 -19.61 -5.88 -11.47
CA LEU A 321 -19.90 -4.51 -11.90
C LEU A 321 -21.05 -3.89 -11.12
N GLY A 322 -22.15 -4.64 -10.92
CA GLY A 322 -23.31 -4.18 -10.19
C GLY A 322 -22.98 -3.85 -8.74
N LEU A 323 -22.23 -4.72 -8.07
CA LEU A 323 -21.75 -4.44 -6.71
C LEU A 323 -20.86 -3.20 -6.67
N LEU A 324 -19.88 -3.08 -7.58
CA LEU A 324 -18.97 -1.93 -7.63
C LEU A 324 -19.69 -0.61 -7.88
N VAL A 325 -20.56 -0.55 -8.90
CA VAL A 325 -21.22 0.70 -9.30
C VAL A 325 -22.25 1.14 -8.27
N VAL A 326 -23.09 0.23 -7.76
CA VAL A 326 -24.07 0.57 -6.73
C VAL A 326 -23.36 1.05 -5.46
N ALA A 327 -22.31 0.34 -5.03
CA ALA A 327 -21.53 0.77 -3.87
C ALA A 327 -20.85 2.12 -4.09
N TYR A 328 -20.28 2.37 -5.27
CA TYR A 328 -19.68 3.66 -5.63
C TYR A 328 -20.69 4.80 -5.58
N LEU A 329 -21.87 4.64 -6.17
CA LEU A 329 -22.90 5.67 -6.19
C LEU A 329 -23.34 6.02 -4.76
N VAL A 330 -23.58 5.01 -3.92
CA VAL A 330 -23.95 5.20 -2.50
C VAL A 330 -22.82 5.87 -1.74
N TRP A 331 -21.58 5.40 -1.92
CA TRP A 331 -20.40 5.97 -1.27
C TRP A 331 -20.19 7.44 -1.66
N LEU A 332 -20.32 7.77 -2.95
CA LEU A 332 -20.11 9.13 -3.45
C LEU A 332 -21.14 10.09 -2.86
N VAL A 333 -22.43 9.77 -2.95
CA VAL A 333 -23.48 10.68 -2.42
C VAL A 333 -23.43 10.81 -0.90
N ALA A 334 -22.99 9.77 -0.19
CA ALA A 334 -22.78 9.80 1.26
C ALA A 334 -21.51 10.54 1.67
N SER A 335 -20.44 10.44 0.89
CA SER A 335 -19.22 11.24 1.08
C SER A 335 -19.47 12.73 0.84
N LEU A 336 -20.36 13.06 -0.10
CA LEU A 336 -20.79 14.42 -0.39
C LEU A 336 -21.89 14.93 0.55
N ARG A 337 -22.31 14.11 1.54
CA ARG A 337 -23.43 14.39 2.47
C ARG A 337 -24.76 14.77 1.79
N LEU A 338 -24.99 14.30 0.57
CA LEU A 338 -26.25 14.50 -0.17
C LEU A 338 -27.34 13.54 0.29
N PHE A 339 -26.95 12.29 0.57
CA PHE A 339 -27.82 11.24 1.09
C PHE A 339 -27.04 10.39 2.09
N THR A 340 -27.73 9.72 3.01
CA THR A 340 -27.07 8.82 3.96
C THR A 340 -26.76 7.45 3.33
N ASN A 341 -25.78 6.74 3.89
CA ASN A 341 -25.50 5.33 3.61
C ASN A 341 -26.63 4.43 4.14
N SER A 342 -27.76 4.42 3.45
CA SER A 342 -29.00 3.76 3.86
C SER A 342 -29.61 2.92 2.74
N LEU A 343 -30.53 2.03 3.11
CA LEU A 343 -31.24 1.15 2.18
C LEU A 343 -31.97 1.94 1.06
N PRO A 344 -32.69 3.05 1.33
CA PRO A 344 -33.28 3.86 0.26
C PRO A 344 -32.25 4.37 -0.76
N THR A 345 -31.08 4.81 -0.29
CA THR A 345 -29.98 5.26 -1.17
C THR A 345 -29.45 4.12 -2.03
N ILE A 346 -29.32 2.92 -1.46
CA ILE A 346 -28.90 1.71 -2.19
C ILE A 346 -29.91 1.35 -3.28
N LEU A 347 -31.20 1.32 -2.95
CA LEU A 347 -32.27 1.04 -3.91
C LEU A 347 -32.34 2.11 -5.01
N GLY A 348 -32.15 3.39 -4.66
CA GLY A 348 -32.07 4.50 -5.60
C GLY A 348 -30.88 4.38 -6.56
N ALA A 349 -29.69 4.03 -6.04
CA ALA A 349 -28.51 3.78 -6.86
C ALA A 349 -28.70 2.58 -7.81
N GLY A 350 -29.32 1.50 -7.32
CA GLY A 350 -29.68 0.34 -8.15
C GLY A 350 -30.69 0.68 -9.24
N LEU A 351 -31.74 1.45 -8.91
CA LEU A 351 -32.73 1.92 -9.89
C LEU A 351 -32.09 2.82 -10.94
N LEU A 352 -31.25 3.77 -10.53
CA LEU A 352 -30.51 4.64 -11.44
C LEU A 352 -29.65 3.82 -12.40
N LEU A 353 -28.88 2.85 -11.88
CA LEU A 353 -28.06 1.97 -12.72
C LEU A 353 -28.92 1.17 -13.70
N GLY A 354 -30.06 0.64 -13.25
CA GLY A 354 -30.99 -0.11 -14.11
C GLY A 354 -31.59 0.74 -15.23
N LEU A 355 -32.01 1.97 -14.92
CA LEU A 355 -32.55 2.92 -15.89
C LEU A 355 -31.49 3.35 -16.91
N VAL A 356 -30.29 3.72 -16.46
CA VAL A 356 -29.17 4.05 -17.34
C VAL A 356 -28.84 2.86 -18.25
N SER A 357 -28.77 1.66 -17.68
CA SER A 357 -28.48 0.43 -18.43
C SER A 357 -29.54 0.14 -19.50
N LEU A 358 -30.82 0.36 -19.23
CA LEU A 358 -31.91 0.18 -20.20
C LEU A 358 -31.96 1.29 -21.27
N CYS A 359 -31.57 2.53 -20.94
CA CYS A 359 -31.45 3.61 -21.91
C CYS A 359 -30.30 3.37 -22.90
N LEU A 360 -29.18 2.80 -22.42
CA LEU A 360 -28.02 2.50 -23.24
C LEU A 360 -28.23 1.29 -24.17
N ARG A 361 -29.18 0.40 -23.87
CA ARG A 361 -29.44 -0.78 -24.70
C ARG A 361 -30.89 -1.23 -24.69
N ARG A 362 -31.47 -1.41 -25.89
CA ARG A 362 -32.88 -1.80 -26.05
C ARG A 362 -33.12 -3.24 -25.58
N ARG A 363 -34.28 -3.49 -24.95
CA ARG A 363 -34.74 -4.81 -24.48
C ARG A 363 -34.55 -5.94 -25.49
N ARG A 364 -34.85 -5.71 -26.78
CA ARG A 364 -34.75 -6.72 -27.84
C ARG A 364 -33.30 -7.19 -28.05
N GLU A 365 -32.33 -6.29 -27.99
CA GLU A 365 -30.92 -6.62 -28.16
C GLU A 365 -30.36 -7.41 -26.98
N ILE A 366 -30.81 -7.08 -25.76
CA ILE A 366 -30.46 -7.83 -24.55
C ILE A 366 -30.95 -9.27 -24.68
N ILE A 367 -32.24 -9.47 -25.00
CA ILE A 367 -32.83 -10.81 -25.17
C ILE A 367 -32.11 -11.59 -26.27
N ALA A 368 -31.84 -10.97 -27.41
CA ALA A 368 -31.10 -11.60 -28.50
C ALA A 368 -29.69 -12.04 -28.05
N SER A 369 -28.97 -11.17 -27.35
CA SER A 369 -27.61 -11.44 -26.85
C SER A 369 -27.57 -12.59 -25.82
N LEU A 370 -28.56 -12.66 -24.93
CA LEU A 370 -28.67 -13.75 -23.95
C LEU A 370 -29.07 -15.06 -24.63
N SER A 371 -30.00 -15.00 -25.59
CA SER A 371 -30.49 -16.19 -26.29
C SER A 371 -29.41 -16.91 -27.10
N SER A 372 -28.43 -16.18 -27.64
CA SER A 372 -27.30 -16.75 -28.38
C SER A 372 -26.20 -17.33 -27.47
N ARG A 373 -26.26 -17.07 -26.16
CA ARG A 373 -25.22 -17.42 -25.17
C ARG A 373 -25.72 -18.29 -24.02
N LYS A 374 -26.90 -18.91 -24.13
CA LYS A 374 -27.54 -19.72 -23.07
C LYS A 374 -26.59 -20.73 -22.42
N ARG A 375 -25.77 -21.42 -23.21
CA ARG A 375 -24.84 -22.45 -22.70
C ARG A 375 -23.76 -21.85 -21.79
N VAL A 376 -23.10 -20.77 -22.21
CA VAL A 376 -22.06 -20.14 -21.39
C VAL A 376 -22.67 -19.46 -20.16
N ILE A 377 -23.85 -18.86 -20.28
CA ILE A 377 -24.61 -18.31 -19.15
C ILE A 377 -24.87 -19.40 -18.09
N PHE A 378 -25.45 -20.53 -18.50
CA PHE A 378 -25.73 -21.64 -17.58
C PHE A 378 -24.47 -22.17 -16.91
N ILE A 379 -23.38 -22.36 -17.67
CA ILE A 379 -22.09 -22.83 -17.11
C ILE A 379 -21.53 -21.81 -16.13
N SER A 380 -21.57 -20.51 -16.46
CA SER A 380 -21.10 -19.45 -15.56
C SER A 380 -21.90 -19.39 -14.26
N GLU A 381 -23.22 -19.51 -14.32
CA GLU A 381 -24.09 -19.55 -13.13
C GLU A 381 -23.85 -20.80 -12.28
N ALA A 382 -23.66 -21.95 -12.92
CA ALA A 382 -23.31 -23.17 -12.22
C ALA A 382 -21.95 -23.04 -11.51
N ILE A 383 -20.94 -22.46 -12.17
CA ILE A 383 -19.62 -22.21 -11.59
C ILE A 383 -19.71 -21.26 -10.39
N PHE A 384 -20.41 -20.13 -10.53
CA PHE A 384 -20.61 -19.17 -9.45
C PHE A 384 -21.34 -19.81 -8.26
N SER A 385 -22.48 -20.45 -8.52
CA SER A 385 -23.32 -21.04 -7.46
C SER A 385 -22.62 -22.21 -6.77
N CYS A 386 -21.90 -23.06 -7.50
CA CYS A 386 -21.12 -24.14 -6.89
C CYS A 386 -19.96 -23.61 -6.06
N ALA A 387 -19.23 -22.60 -6.53
CA ALA A 387 -18.15 -21.99 -5.76
C ALA A 387 -18.66 -21.31 -4.48
N PHE A 388 -19.80 -20.60 -4.58
CA PHE A 388 -20.47 -19.98 -3.44
C PHE A 388 -20.90 -21.03 -2.41
N LEU A 389 -21.65 -22.06 -2.83
CA LEU A 389 -22.15 -23.10 -1.93
C LEU A 389 -21.03 -23.96 -1.33
N LEU A 390 -19.97 -24.24 -2.08
CA LEU A 390 -18.79 -24.92 -1.56
C LEU A 390 -18.20 -24.17 -0.38
N PHE A 391 -18.00 -22.85 -0.53
CA PHE A 391 -17.39 -22.04 0.51
C PHE A 391 -18.33 -21.74 1.67
N VAL A 392 -19.65 -21.61 1.41
CA VAL A 392 -20.68 -21.60 2.46
C VAL A 392 -20.56 -22.88 3.29
N GLY A 393 -20.42 -24.05 2.65
CA GLY A 393 -20.21 -25.32 3.35
C GLY A 393 -18.98 -25.30 4.27
N ILE A 394 -17.87 -24.70 3.83
CA ILE A 394 -16.67 -24.52 4.68
C ILE A 394 -16.98 -23.60 5.87
N ARG A 395 -17.65 -22.46 5.66
CA ARG A 395 -17.99 -21.51 6.73
C ARG A 395 -18.99 -22.07 7.74
N VAL A 396 -19.95 -22.90 7.32
CA VAL A 396 -20.87 -23.60 8.24
C VAL A 396 -20.12 -24.54 9.19
N LEU A 397 -19.01 -25.12 8.75
CA LEU A 397 -18.19 -26.00 9.59
C LEU A 397 -17.26 -25.22 10.54
N ASN A 398 -16.94 -23.95 10.23
CA ASN A 398 -16.10 -23.07 11.04
C ASN A 398 -16.63 -21.63 10.95
N PRO A 399 -17.72 -21.27 11.65
CA PRO A 399 -18.32 -19.93 11.56
C PRO A 399 -17.62 -18.89 12.45
N ASP A 400 -16.83 -19.34 13.43
CA ASP A 400 -16.24 -18.54 14.50
C ASP A 400 -15.49 -17.31 13.95
N LEU A 401 -15.80 -16.13 14.52
CA LEU A 401 -15.17 -14.85 14.15
C LEU A 401 -14.02 -14.44 15.07
N TRP A 402 -13.60 -15.31 16.00
CA TRP A 402 -12.42 -15.10 16.81
C TRP A 402 -11.90 -16.41 17.40
N GLN A 403 -10.59 -16.48 17.66
CA GLN A 403 -9.97 -17.48 18.51
C GLN A 403 -8.62 -16.95 19.07
N PRO A 404 -8.18 -17.34 20.27
CA PRO A 404 -7.02 -16.72 20.94
C PRO A 404 -5.66 -16.95 20.27
N TRP A 405 -5.49 -18.01 19.47
CA TRP A 405 -4.17 -18.43 18.97
C TRP A 405 -3.97 -18.14 17.48
N ASN A 406 -4.97 -18.49 16.67
CA ASN A 406 -4.93 -18.38 15.22
C ASN A 406 -6.12 -17.52 14.71
N GLY A 407 -6.55 -16.52 15.50
CA GLY A 407 -7.76 -15.73 15.23
C GLY A 407 -7.60 -14.69 14.14
N GLY A 408 -6.35 -14.25 13.90
CA GLY A 408 -6.05 -13.19 12.94
C GLY A 408 -6.64 -11.86 13.36
N GLU A 409 -7.02 -11.07 12.36
CA GLU A 409 -7.51 -9.70 12.52
C GLU A 409 -9.05 -9.60 12.44
N LYS A 410 -9.76 -10.74 12.44
CA LYS A 410 -11.23 -10.82 12.25
C LYS A 410 -12.03 -9.89 13.15
N SER A 411 -11.61 -9.74 14.41
CA SER A 411 -12.27 -8.84 15.36
C SER A 411 -12.22 -7.39 14.87
N MET A 412 -11.07 -6.95 14.34
CA MET A 412 -10.90 -5.62 13.75
C MET A 412 -11.73 -5.45 12.48
N GLU A 413 -11.68 -6.40 11.55
CA GLU A 413 -12.46 -6.27 10.30
C GLU A 413 -13.97 -6.33 10.58
N PHE A 414 -14.39 -7.09 11.58
CA PHE A 414 -15.77 -7.11 12.03
C PHE A 414 -16.16 -5.80 12.73
N ALA A 415 -15.26 -5.19 13.52
CA ALA A 415 -15.46 -3.86 14.10
C ALA A 415 -15.71 -2.83 12.99
N TYR A 416 -14.81 -2.77 12.01
CA TYR A 416 -14.88 -1.83 10.89
C TYR A 416 -16.11 -2.07 10.01
N LEU A 417 -16.46 -3.33 9.75
CA LEU A 417 -17.68 -3.65 9.02
C LEU A 417 -18.93 -3.15 9.76
N ASN A 418 -19.03 -3.38 11.06
CA ASN A 418 -20.14 -2.87 11.87
C ASN A 418 -20.16 -1.33 11.90
N ALA A 419 -19.01 -0.69 12.04
CA ALA A 419 -18.88 0.77 12.02
C ALA A 419 -19.34 1.37 10.69
N ILE A 420 -18.95 0.78 9.56
CA ILE A 420 -19.37 1.20 8.22
C ILE A 420 -20.87 1.00 8.01
N VAL A 421 -21.43 -0.12 8.47
CA VAL A 421 -22.88 -0.38 8.40
C VAL A 421 -23.66 0.65 9.22
N LYS A 422 -23.12 1.12 10.35
CA LYS A 422 -23.73 2.16 11.20
C LYS A 422 -23.50 3.58 10.67
N SER A 423 -22.40 3.84 9.98
CA SER A 423 -21.99 5.18 9.57
C SER A 423 -22.96 5.75 8.51
N PRO A 424 -23.53 6.95 8.73
CA PRO A 424 -24.40 7.60 7.75
C PRO A 424 -23.62 8.26 6.61
N TYR A 425 -22.38 8.69 6.86
CA TYR A 425 -21.52 9.40 5.91
C TYR A 425 -20.11 8.79 5.88
N PHE A 426 -19.30 9.22 4.90
CA PHE A 426 -17.91 8.80 4.75
C PHE A 426 -16.95 10.00 4.87
N PRO A 427 -15.73 9.84 5.43
CA PRO A 427 -15.17 8.60 5.99
C PRO A 427 -15.95 8.10 7.21
N PRO A 428 -15.99 6.77 7.45
CA PRO A 428 -16.75 6.20 8.57
C PRO A 428 -16.02 6.46 9.89
N TYR A 429 -16.74 6.55 10.99
CA TYR A 429 -16.12 6.69 12.31
C TYR A 429 -15.27 5.45 12.66
N ASP A 430 -14.26 5.63 13.50
CA ASP A 430 -13.37 4.56 13.94
C ASP A 430 -13.89 3.89 15.22
N PRO A 431 -14.25 2.60 15.20
CA PRO A 431 -14.71 1.91 16.40
C PRO A 431 -13.61 1.69 17.44
N TYR A 432 -12.33 1.86 17.08
CA TYR A 432 -11.18 1.68 17.98
C TYR A 432 -10.47 3.00 18.28
N CYS A 433 -11.07 4.15 17.97
CA CYS A 433 -10.58 5.45 18.38
C CYS A 433 -11.75 6.43 18.38
N ALA A 434 -12.45 6.54 19.51
CA ALA A 434 -13.57 7.45 19.69
C ALA A 434 -13.21 8.89 19.27
N GLY A 435 -14.14 9.56 18.58
CA GLY A 435 -13.91 10.88 17.96
C GLY A 435 -13.10 10.83 16.66
N GLY A 436 -12.52 9.68 16.28
CA GLY A 436 -11.75 9.49 15.05
C GLY A 436 -12.57 8.93 13.87
N TYR A 437 -12.02 9.03 12.66
CA TYR A 437 -12.50 8.26 11.49
C TYR A 437 -11.48 7.19 11.07
N ILE A 438 -11.93 6.16 10.35
CA ILE A 438 -11.07 5.07 9.87
C ILE A 438 -10.11 5.61 8.80
N ASN A 439 -8.82 5.68 9.13
CA ASN A 439 -7.74 6.02 8.19
C ASN A 439 -7.13 4.73 7.59
N TYR A 440 -7.98 3.91 6.98
CA TYR A 440 -7.66 2.60 6.44
C TYR A 440 -8.45 2.35 5.13
N TYR A 441 -8.15 1.29 4.40
CA TYR A 441 -8.78 0.94 3.10
C TYR A 441 -10.23 0.43 3.26
N TYR A 442 -11.12 1.23 3.87
CA TYR A 442 -12.45 0.82 4.29
C TYR A 442 -13.42 0.53 3.12
N TYR A 443 -13.12 0.97 1.90
CA TYR A 443 -14.04 0.84 0.77
C TYR A 443 -14.33 -0.63 0.43
N GLY A 444 -13.38 -1.55 0.64
CA GLY A 444 -13.62 -2.98 0.48
C GLY A 444 -14.75 -3.50 1.39
N LEU A 445 -14.75 -3.07 2.65
CA LEU A 445 -15.80 -3.41 3.62
C LEU A 445 -17.13 -2.70 3.31
N HIS A 446 -17.08 -1.50 2.73
CA HIS A 446 -18.26 -0.81 2.22
C HIS A 446 -19.00 -1.64 1.16
N LEU A 447 -18.29 -2.32 0.25
CA LEU A 447 -18.91 -3.24 -0.72
C LEU A 447 -19.73 -4.33 -0.02
N VAL A 448 -19.21 -4.89 1.07
CA VAL A 448 -19.92 -5.89 1.88
C VAL A 448 -21.13 -5.25 2.60
N SER A 449 -21.00 -4.03 3.09
CA SER A 449 -22.08 -3.30 3.77
C SER A 449 -23.32 -3.09 2.88
N ILE A 450 -23.14 -2.94 1.55
CA ILE A 450 -24.24 -2.85 0.60
C ILE A 450 -25.10 -4.12 0.63
N LEU A 451 -24.47 -5.30 0.64
CA LEU A 451 -25.17 -6.58 0.69
C LEU A 451 -25.88 -6.78 2.04
N ILE A 452 -25.25 -6.36 3.15
CA ILE A 452 -25.86 -6.38 4.49
C ILE A 452 -27.14 -5.56 4.51
N LYS A 453 -27.07 -4.29 4.09
CA LYS A 453 -28.21 -3.37 4.12
C LYS A 453 -29.32 -3.81 3.17
N LEU A 454 -28.96 -4.26 1.96
CA LEU A 454 -29.90 -4.72 0.94
C LEU A 454 -30.66 -5.99 1.36
N THR A 455 -30.02 -6.90 2.09
CA THR A 455 -30.63 -8.16 2.54
C THR A 455 -31.28 -8.07 3.91
N GLY A 456 -30.86 -7.12 4.75
CA GLY A 456 -31.25 -7.01 6.15
C GLY A 456 -30.72 -8.13 7.04
N ILE A 457 -29.70 -8.86 6.59
CA ILE A 457 -29.06 -9.94 7.36
C ILE A 457 -28.14 -9.32 8.42
N VAL A 458 -28.13 -9.90 9.62
CA VAL A 458 -27.28 -9.41 10.73
C VAL A 458 -25.78 -9.59 10.41
N PRO A 459 -24.90 -8.64 10.79
CA PRO A 459 -23.48 -8.67 10.41
C PRO A 459 -22.75 -9.97 10.73
N GLN A 460 -23.04 -10.61 11.87
CA GLN A 460 -22.38 -11.85 12.30
C GLN A 460 -22.68 -13.05 11.41
N VAL A 461 -23.81 -13.05 10.69
CA VAL A 461 -24.14 -14.04 9.66
C VAL A 461 -23.60 -13.59 8.30
N ALA A 462 -23.77 -12.30 7.98
CA ALA A 462 -23.35 -11.73 6.71
C ALA A 462 -21.85 -11.82 6.46
N PHE A 463 -20.99 -11.68 7.49
CA PHE A 463 -19.55 -11.87 7.37
C PHE A 463 -19.22 -13.26 6.78
N ASN A 464 -19.93 -14.29 7.27
CA ASN A 464 -19.77 -15.68 6.82
C ASN A 464 -20.40 -15.96 5.43
N LEU A 465 -21.18 -15.03 4.87
CA LEU A 465 -21.69 -15.07 3.50
C LEU A 465 -20.87 -14.21 2.53
N ALA A 466 -20.26 -13.13 3.03
CA ALA A 466 -19.38 -12.24 2.27
C ALA A 466 -18.14 -12.97 1.76
N ILE A 467 -17.49 -13.77 2.61
CA ILE A 467 -16.32 -14.59 2.23
C ILE A 467 -16.65 -15.52 1.04
N PRO A 468 -17.70 -16.37 1.09
CA PRO A 468 -18.16 -17.14 -0.07
C PRO A 468 -18.47 -16.33 -1.31
N THR A 469 -19.09 -15.15 -1.18
CA THR A 469 -19.38 -14.29 -2.33
C THR A 469 -18.11 -13.81 -3.01
N LEU A 470 -17.13 -13.33 -2.24
CA LEU A 470 -15.85 -12.88 -2.79
C LEU A 470 -15.11 -14.03 -3.48
N PHE A 471 -15.09 -15.22 -2.87
CA PHE A 471 -14.53 -16.43 -3.47
C PHE A 471 -15.23 -16.79 -4.79
N ALA A 472 -16.57 -16.78 -4.81
CA ALA A 472 -17.36 -17.10 -5.99
C ALA A 472 -17.15 -16.09 -7.12
N LEU A 473 -17.07 -14.79 -6.81
CA LEU A 473 -16.75 -13.75 -7.79
C LEU A 473 -15.33 -13.91 -8.35
N THR A 474 -14.34 -14.27 -7.52
CA THR A 474 -12.98 -14.58 -7.96
C THR A 474 -12.98 -15.74 -8.95
N VAL A 475 -13.65 -16.84 -8.60
CA VAL A 475 -13.76 -18.04 -9.44
C VAL A 475 -14.45 -17.71 -10.77
N SER A 476 -15.58 -17.00 -10.73
CA SER A 476 -16.37 -16.70 -11.91
C SER A 476 -15.72 -15.68 -12.84
N ASN A 477 -15.07 -14.63 -12.30
CA ASN A 477 -14.34 -13.64 -13.08
C ASN A 477 -13.11 -14.27 -13.76
N ALA A 478 -12.38 -15.14 -13.05
CA ALA A 478 -11.25 -15.87 -13.62
C ALA A 478 -11.70 -16.84 -14.72
N PHE A 479 -12.85 -17.51 -14.54
CA PHE A 479 -13.46 -18.34 -15.58
C PHE A 479 -13.78 -17.54 -16.84
N SER A 480 -14.44 -16.39 -16.70
CA SER A 480 -14.75 -15.49 -17.82
C SER A 480 -13.48 -15.10 -18.59
N LEU A 481 -12.43 -14.68 -17.89
CA LEU A 481 -11.18 -14.26 -18.51
C LEU A 481 -10.47 -15.43 -19.22
N GLY A 482 -10.35 -16.58 -18.56
CA GLY A 482 -9.75 -17.79 -19.15
C GLY A 482 -10.51 -18.29 -20.38
N TYR A 483 -11.85 -18.27 -20.33
CA TYR A 483 -12.70 -18.64 -21.46
C TYR A 483 -12.54 -17.67 -22.62
N ASN A 484 -12.47 -16.36 -22.36
CA ASN A 484 -12.31 -15.34 -23.39
C ASN A 484 -10.92 -15.31 -24.05
N LEU A 485 -9.87 -15.68 -23.30
CA LEU A 485 -8.50 -15.80 -23.81
C LEU A 485 -8.30 -17.06 -24.67
N THR A 486 -9.00 -18.15 -24.36
CA THR A 486 -8.77 -19.46 -25.01
C THR A 486 -9.90 -19.93 -25.94
N ARG A 487 -11.08 -19.31 -25.83
CA ARG A 487 -12.34 -19.69 -26.49
C ARG A 487 -12.77 -21.14 -26.23
N LYS A 488 -12.37 -21.72 -25.08
CA LYS A 488 -12.64 -23.11 -24.71
C LYS A 488 -13.00 -23.23 -23.23
N TYR A 489 -14.13 -23.87 -22.94
CA TYR A 489 -14.64 -24.04 -21.57
C TYR A 489 -13.64 -24.69 -20.62
N LEU A 490 -12.96 -25.77 -21.07
CA LEU A 490 -11.98 -26.48 -20.26
C LEU A 490 -10.91 -25.53 -19.69
N TRP A 491 -10.33 -24.68 -20.53
CA TRP A 491 -9.28 -23.76 -20.12
C TRP A 491 -9.82 -22.53 -19.39
N GLY A 492 -11.09 -22.19 -19.63
CA GLY A 492 -11.86 -21.33 -18.74
C GLY A 492 -11.90 -21.85 -17.31
N VAL A 493 -12.12 -23.15 -17.10
CA VAL A 493 -12.12 -23.77 -15.74
C VAL A 493 -10.72 -23.89 -15.14
N VAL A 494 -9.68 -24.05 -15.96
CA VAL A 494 -8.29 -24.12 -15.46
C VAL A 494 -7.84 -22.79 -14.82
N ALA A 495 -8.29 -21.64 -15.32
CA ALA A 495 -7.95 -20.33 -14.75
C ALA A 495 -8.32 -20.18 -13.26
N PRO A 496 -9.57 -20.41 -12.82
CA PRO A 496 -9.90 -20.39 -11.41
C PRO A 496 -9.26 -21.53 -10.62
N LEU A 497 -8.98 -22.71 -11.21
CA LEU A 497 -8.24 -23.77 -10.51
C LEU A 497 -6.84 -23.29 -10.10
N PHE A 498 -6.11 -22.65 -11.02
CA PHE A 498 -4.78 -22.10 -10.70
C PHE A 498 -4.83 -20.95 -9.72
N LEU A 499 -5.86 -20.10 -9.83
CA LEU A 499 -5.97 -18.91 -9.03
C LEU A 499 -6.46 -19.18 -7.62
N ALA A 500 -7.61 -19.85 -7.51
CA ALA A 500 -8.42 -19.90 -6.30
C ALA A 500 -8.38 -21.26 -5.61
N PHE A 501 -7.81 -22.30 -6.22
CA PHE A 501 -7.74 -23.63 -5.60
C PHE A 501 -6.31 -24.09 -5.34
N LEU A 502 -5.33 -23.76 -6.18
CA LEU A 502 -3.94 -24.14 -5.93
C LEU A 502 -3.35 -23.40 -4.73
N GLY A 503 -2.59 -24.13 -3.91
CA GLY A 503 -1.63 -23.59 -2.95
C GLY A 503 -0.19 -23.73 -3.43
N ASN A 504 0.75 -23.41 -2.55
CA ASN A 504 2.17 -23.61 -2.82
C ASN A 504 2.63 -25.07 -2.54
N LEU A 505 3.91 -25.35 -2.78
CA LEU A 505 4.48 -26.69 -2.63
C LEU A 505 4.82 -27.05 -1.17
N ASP A 506 4.59 -26.15 -0.19
CA ASP A 506 4.92 -26.41 1.21
C ASP A 506 4.11 -27.58 1.78
N GLY A 507 2.88 -27.81 1.28
CA GLY A 507 2.10 -28.98 1.68
C GLY A 507 2.81 -30.31 1.40
N LEU A 508 3.51 -30.42 0.26
CA LEU A 508 4.35 -31.58 -0.04
C LEU A 508 5.59 -31.63 0.86
N VAL A 509 6.22 -30.48 1.10
CA VAL A 509 7.40 -30.37 1.97
C VAL A 509 7.07 -30.87 3.38
N GLN A 510 5.95 -30.43 3.96
CA GLN A 510 5.48 -30.89 5.26
C GLN A 510 5.25 -32.41 5.29
N ILE A 511 4.60 -32.97 4.26
CA ILE A 511 4.37 -34.43 4.19
C ILE A 511 5.70 -35.18 4.11
N ALA A 512 6.64 -34.72 3.28
CA ALA A 512 7.95 -35.35 3.12
C ALA A 512 8.77 -35.29 4.42
N GLU A 513 8.80 -34.14 5.10
CA GLU A 513 9.48 -33.97 6.40
C GLU A 513 8.89 -34.90 7.45
N ARG A 514 7.56 -34.96 7.58
CA ARG A 514 6.88 -35.78 8.60
C ARG A 514 7.03 -37.27 8.35
N LEU A 515 7.01 -37.70 7.08
CA LEU A 515 7.37 -39.07 6.72
C LEU A 515 8.84 -39.35 7.04
N GLY A 516 9.73 -38.37 6.81
CA GLY A 516 11.12 -38.44 7.22
C GLY A 516 11.31 -38.66 8.72
N ASP A 517 10.58 -37.91 9.53
CA ASP A 517 10.63 -38.01 10.98
C ASP A 517 10.05 -39.34 11.47
N LEU A 518 8.94 -39.81 10.88
CA LEU A 518 8.37 -41.14 11.18
C LEU A 518 9.31 -42.29 10.80
N GLY A 519 10.01 -42.15 9.67
CA GLY A 519 10.94 -43.16 9.18
C GLY A 519 12.24 -43.26 9.99
N GLY A 520 12.63 -42.19 10.70
CA GLY A 520 13.84 -42.12 11.53
C GLY A 520 15.17 -42.22 10.77
N LEU A 521 15.15 -42.29 9.43
CA LEU A 521 16.34 -42.42 8.61
C LEU A 521 17.17 -41.13 8.66
N GLN A 522 18.42 -41.25 9.08
CA GLN A 522 19.41 -40.18 9.01
C GLN A 522 20.10 -40.23 7.65
N PHE A 523 19.70 -39.34 6.75
CA PHE A 523 20.31 -39.18 5.43
C PHE A 523 20.51 -37.69 5.15
N ARG A 524 21.64 -37.32 4.55
CA ARG A 524 21.96 -35.95 4.17
C ARG A 524 22.32 -35.90 2.70
N SER A 525 21.86 -34.88 1.99
CA SER A 525 22.17 -34.66 0.58
C SER A 525 22.56 -33.21 0.33
N SER A 526 23.59 -33.00 -0.48
CA SER A 526 23.95 -31.67 -0.99
C SER A 526 22.98 -31.18 -2.07
N ILE A 527 22.18 -32.06 -2.65
CA ILE A 527 21.13 -31.74 -3.63
C ILE A 527 19.84 -31.41 -2.86
N PRO A 528 19.31 -30.17 -3.00
CA PRO A 528 18.07 -29.76 -2.34
C PRO A 528 16.90 -30.70 -2.66
N GLY A 529 16.09 -31.04 -1.65
CA GLY A 529 14.89 -31.88 -1.78
C GLY A 529 15.13 -33.39 -1.84
N VAL A 530 16.32 -33.86 -2.24
CA VAL A 530 16.65 -35.30 -2.27
C VAL A 530 16.68 -35.88 -0.86
N GLU A 531 17.19 -35.11 0.11
CA GLU A 531 17.21 -35.52 1.51
C GLU A 531 15.80 -35.88 2.01
N GLY A 532 14.83 -34.97 1.85
CA GLY A 532 13.46 -35.19 2.29
C GLY A 532 12.80 -36.39 1.59
N LEU A 533 13.02 -36.56 0.28
CA LEU A 533 12.44 -37.68 -0.47
C LEU A 533 12.98 -39.04 0.00
N VAL A 534 14.28 -39.16 0.21
CA VAL A 534 14.89 -40.42 0.68
C VAL A 534 14.45 -40.72 2.11
N ARG A 535 14.44 -39.71 2.99
CA ARG A 535 13.97 -39.85 4.37
C ARG A 535 12.49 -40.25 4.44
N ALA A 536 11.65 -39.81 3.50
CA ALA A 536 10.23 -40.12 3.49
C ALA A 536 9.88 -41.59 3.19
N ILE A 537 10.75 -42.35 2.50
CA ILE A 537 10.43 -43.72 2.05
C ILE A 537 10.17 -44.67 3.23
N PRO A 538 11.06 -44.80 4.25
CA PRO A 538 10.79 -45.68 5.39
C PRO A 538 9.55 -45.27 6.18
N GLY A 539 9.29 -43.97 6.32
CA GLY A 539 8.08 -43.48 6.98
C GLY A 539 6.80 -43.83 6.23
N LEU A 540 6.82 -43.78 4.90
CA LEU A 540 5.67 -44.21 4.08
C LEU A 540 5.39 -45.71 4.28
N VAL A 541 6.43 -46.54 4.36
CA VAL A 541 6.28 -47.97 4.68
C VAL A 541 5.67 -48.16 6.06
N GLN A 542 6.15 -47.44 7.08
CA GLN A 542 5.57 -47.51 8.42
C GLN A 542 4.10 -47.08 8.46
N LEU A 543 3.74 -46.01 7.74
CA LEU A 543 2.37 -45.52 7.64
C LEU A 543 1.47 -46.55 6.95
N LEU A 544 1.89 -47.14 5.82
CA LEU A 544 1.13 -48.15 5.08
C LEU A 544 0.95 -49.45 5.86
N LEU A 545 1.92 -49.82 6.71
CA LEU A 545 1.82 -50.96 7.61
C LEU A 545 0.98 -50.68 8.86
N GLY A 546 0.41 -49.48 9.01
CA GLY A 546 -0.38 -49.07 10.17
C GLY A 546 0.44 -48.95 11.46
N ARG A 547 1.77 -48.79 11.35
CA ARG A 547 2.70 -48.73 12.50
C ARG A 547 2.99 -47.31 13.00
N GLY A 548 2.30 -46.31 12.46
CA GLY A 548 2.42 -44.92 12.89
C GLY A 548 1.36 -44.01 12.26
N THR A 549 1.24 -42.80 12.78
CA THR A 549 0.32 -41.76 12.30
C THR A 549 1.07 -40.48 11.98
N LEU A 550 0.69 -39.79 10.90
CA LEU A 550 1.26 -38.49 10.59
C LEU A 550 0.76 -37.41 11.55
N LEU A 551 1.65 -36.49 11.92
CA LEU A 551 1.29 -35.29 12.69
C LEU A 551 0.22 -34.44 11.94
N PRO A 552 -0.59 -33.64 12.66
CA PRO A 552 -1.62 -32.77 12.06
C PRO A 552 -1.05 -31.72 11.11
N PHE A 553 -1.68 -31.47 9.96
CA PHE A 553 -1.24 -30.50 8.95
C PHE A 553 -1.19 -29.07 9.52
N ASP A 554 -0.06 -28.37 9.34
CA ASP A 554 0.08 -26.98 9.77
C ASP A 554 -0.26 -26.07 8.58
N TYR A 555 -1.50 -25.59 8.57
CA TYR A 555 -1.97 -24.72 7.49
C TYR A 555 -1.37 -23.31 7.57
N TRP A 556 -0.88 -22.88 8.75
CA TRP A 556 -0.31 -21.56 8.96
C TRP A 556 1.11 -21.46 8.37
N ARG A 557 1.92 -22.50 8.58
CA ARG A 557 3.30 -22.57 8.05
C ARG A 557 3.39 -22.32 6.55
N SER A 558 2.40 -22.78 5.78
CA SER A 558 2.39 -22.62 4.32
C SER A 558 2.30 -21.15 3.86
N THR A 559 2.05 -20.19 4.74
CA THR A 559 2.10 -18.74 4.43
C THR A 559 3.17 -17.98 5.22
N ARG A 560 4.14 -18.72 5.79
CA ARG A 560 5.35 -18.21 6.45
C ARG A 560 6.60 -18.91 5.94
N VAL A 561 6.60 -19.31 4.67
CA VAL A 561 7.70 -20.07 4.04
C VAL A 561 8.99 -19.23 3.94
N ILE A 562 8.86 -17.91 3.76
CA ILE A 562 9.98 -16.97 3.77
C ILE A 562 10.04 -16.37 5.18
N PRO A 563 11.18 -16.47 5.89
CA PRO A 563 11.32 -15.93 7.24
C PRO A 563 11.00 -14.44 7.31
N PHE A 564 10.35 -14.03 8.40
CA PHE A 564 9.97 -12.62 8.69
C PHE A 564 9.05 -11.98 7.65
N THR A 565 8.37 -12.76 6.82
CA THR A 565 7.38 -12.23 5.88
C THR A 565 6.09 -13.05 5.85
N ILE A 566 5.02 -12.44 5.34
CA ILE A 566 3.76 -13.10 5.03
C ILE A 566 3.73 -13.37 3.53
N ASN A 567 3.49 -14.62 3.12
CA ASN A 567 3.44 -15.01 1.71
C ASN A 567 2.20 -15.87 1.41
N GLU A 568 1.04 -15.27 1.67
CA GLU A 568 -0.26 -15.86 1.35
C GLU A 568 -0.47 -16.06 -0.15
N PHE A 569 -1.38 -16.98 -0.46
CA PHE A 569 -1.94 -17.20 -1.79
C PHE A 569 -3.48 -17.23 -1.66
N PRO A 570 -4.23 -16.98 -2.74
CA PRO A 570 -5.66 -16.68 -2.65
C PRO A 570 -6.49 -17.71 -1.87
N PHE A 571 -6.27 -19.00 -2.06
CA PHE A 571 -7.02 -20.03 -1.33
C PHE A 571 -6.79 -19.95 0.18
N PHE A 572 -5.57 -19.67 0.65
CA PHE A 572 -5.31 -19.43 2.08
C PHE A 572 -6.12 -18.24 2.57
N SER A 573 -6.07 -17.09 1.88
CA SER A 573 -6.74 -15.87 2.35
C SER A 573 -8.26 -16.09 2.51
N PHE A 574 -8.90 -16.73 1.53
CA PHE A 574 -10.32 -17.10 1.64
C PHE A 574 -10.58 -18.11 2.76
N LEU A 575 -9.72 -19.13 2.91
CA LEU A 575 -9.89 -20.19 3.90
C LEU A 575 -9.68 -19.67 5.33
N PHE A 576 -8.69 -18.79 5.50
CA PHE A 576 -8.43 -18.14 6.77
C PHE A 576 -9.62 -17.27 7.20
N ALA A 577 -10.24 -16.61 6.20
CA ALA A 577 -11.50 -15.88 6.29
C ALA A 577 -11.41 -14.58 7.11
N ASP A 578 -10.34 -13.82 6.90
CA ASP A 578 -10.23 -12.42 7.32
C ASP A 578 -10.75 -11.55 6.18
N LEU A 579 -11.65 -10.59 6.47
CA LEU A 579 -12.20 -9.67 5.45
C LEU A 579 -11.19 -8.56 5.11
N HIS A 580 -9.94 -8.96 4.92
CA HIS A 580 -8.83 -8.05 4.76
C HIS A 580 -8.82 -7.43 3.34
N PRO A 581 -8.40 -6.16 3.18
CA PRO A 581 -8.32 -5.43 1.91
C PRO A 581 -7.82 -6.21 0.68
N HIS A 582 -6.70 -6.94 0.79
CA HIS A 582 -6.11 -7.65 -0.35
C HIS A 582 -7.01 -8.80 -0.84
N MET A 583 -7.71 -9.47 0.06
CA MET A 583 -8.63 -10.56 -0.29
C MET A 583 -9.89 -10.03 -0.98
N ILE A 584 -10.46 -8.93 -0.45
CA ILE A 584 -11.61 -8.27 -1.07
C ILE A 584 -11.26 -7.76 -2.47
N GLY A 585 -10.02 -7.30 -2.69
CA GLY A 585 -9.54 -6.79 -3.98
C GLY A 585 -9.45 -7.84 -5.10
N ILE A 586 -9.25 -9.12 -4.78
CA ILE A 586 -9.04 -10.20 -5.78
C ILE A 586 -10.12 -10.23 -6.88
N PRO A 587 -11.43 -10.31 -6.59
CA PRO A 587 -12.45 -10.33 -7.65
C PRO A 587 -12.46 -9.07 -8.52
N PHE A 588 -12.22 -7.89 -7.93
CA PHE A 588 -12.26 -6.60 -8.65
C PHE A 588 -11.04 -6.38 -9.53
N THR A 589 -9.88 -6.88 -9.10
CA THR A 589 -8.67 -6.84 -9.93
C THR A 589 -8.80 -7.71 -11.17
N ILE A 590 -9.40 -8.91 -11.06
CA ILE A 590 -9.68 -9.77 -12.23
C ILE A 590 -10.72 -9.13 -13.16
N PHE A 591 -11.73 -8.48 -12.58
CA PHE A 591 -12.70 -7.69 -13.36
C PHE A 591 -12.01 -6.56 -14.13
N LEU A 592 -11.06 -5.86 -13.52
CA LEU A 592 -10.23 -4.86 -14.20
C LEU A 592 -9.38 -5.47 -15.31
N LEU A 593 -8.79 -6.67 -15.12
CA LEU A 593 -8.11 -7.39 -16.21
C LEU A 593 -9.06 -7.69 -17.38
N ALA A 594 -10.32 -8.04 -17.10
CA ALA A 594 -11.32 -8.26 -18.15
C ALA A 594 -11.65 -6.97 -18.91
N LEU A 595 -11.75 -5.81 -18.22
CA LEU A 595 -11.93 -4.51 -18.87
C LEU A 595 -10.73 -4.15 -19.76
N VAL A 596 -9.50 -4.34 -19.28
CA VAL A 596 -8.29 -4.10 -20.09
C VAL A 596 -8.23 -5.06 -21.28
N PHE A 597 -8.64 -6.32 -21.12
CA PHE A 597 -8.72 -7.25 -22.24
C PHE A 597 -9.79 -6.84 -23.26
N ALA A 598 -10.94 -6.36 -22.80
CA ALA A 598 -12.00 -5.84 -23.66
C ALA A 598 -11.55 -4.60 -24.46
N LEU A 599 -10.78 -3.71 -23.83
CA LEU A 599 -10.13 -2.57 -24.49
C LEU A 599 -9.23 -3.03 -25.64
N ARG A 600 -8.40 -4.06 -25.43
CA ARG A 600 -7.48 -4.58 -26.46
C ARG A 600 -8.18 -5.26 -27.64
N ARG A 601 -9.43 -5.68 -27.45
CA ARG A 601 -10.26 -6.28 -28.52
C ARG A 601 -10.91 -5.24 -29.42
N ARG A 602 -10.90 -3.96 -29.05
CA ARG A 602 -11.48 -2.89 -29.86
C ARG A 602 -10.52 -2.38 -30.92
N SER A 603 -11.07 -1.97 -32.06
CA SER A 603 -10.31 -1.27 -33.09
C SER A 603 -10.15 0.20 -32.70
N LEU A 604 -8.96 0.78 -32.85
CA LEU A 604 -8.76 2.23 -32.66
C LEU A 604 -9.41 3.09 -33.78
N GLN A 605 -9.92 2.43 -34.83
CA GLN A 605 -10.76 3.08 -35.85
C GLN A 605 -12.20 3.29 -35.36
N ASP A 606 -12.62 2.57 -34.32
CA ASP A 606 -13.88 2.83 -33.61
C ASP A 606 -13.66 4.12 -32.82
N GLY A 607 -14.16 5.25 -33.33
CA GLY A 607 -13.81 6.59 -32.82
C GLY A 607 -13.81 6.71 -31.30
N LEU A 608 -12.82 7.45 -30.77
CA LEU A 608 -12.59 7.69 -29.33
C LEU A 608 -13.83 8.26 -28.58
N PHE A 609 -14.76 8.86 -29.33
CA PHE A 609 -15.98 9.49 -28.80
C PHE A 609 -17.24 8.65 -28.99
N SER A 610 -17.13 7.38 -29.40
CA SER A 610 -18.26 6.46 -29.34
C SER A 610 -18.71 6.26 -27.89
N LEU A 611 -20.02 6.17 -27.68
CA LEU A 611 -20.65 5.94 -26.36
C LEU A 611 -19.98 4.77 -25.62
N ASP A 612 -19.80 3.65 -26.33
CA ASP A 612 -19.18 2.44 -25.82
C ASP A 612 -17.75 2.67 -25.31
N SER A 613 -16.98 3.56 -25.95
CA SER A 613 -15.60 3.88 -25.58
C SER A 613 -15.54 4.82 -24.38
N LEU A 614 -16.44 5.81 -24.33
CA LEU A 614 -16.58 6.67 -23.15
C LEU A 614 -16.98 5.85 -21.91
N VAL A 615 -17.94 4.92 -22.05
CA VAL A 615 -18.36 4.03 -20.97
C VAL A 615 -17.20 3.12 -20.54
N LEU A 616 -16.45 2.53 -21.47
CA LEU A 616 -15.31 1.67 -21.13
C LEU A 616 -14.21 2.45 -20.39
N VAL A 617 -13.87 3.66 -20.84
CA VAL A 617 -12.89 4.53 -20.16
C VAL A 617 -13.36 4.92 -18.77
N LEU A 618 -14.65 5.27 -18.63
CA LEU A 618 -15.25 5.55 -17.32
C LEU A 618 -15.18 4.34 -16.38
N LEU A 619 -15.52 3.14 -16.87
CA LEU A 619 -15.43 1.92 -16.06
C LEU A 619 -14.00 1.52 -15.74
N LEU A 620 -13.03 1.77 -16.63
CA LEU A 620 -11.60 1.60 -16.35
C LEU A 620 -11.15 2.55 -15.24
N GLY A 621 -11.49 3.84 -15.31
CA GLY A 621 -11.20 4.81 -14.27
C GLY A 621 -11.86 4.44 -12.93
N LEU A 622 -13.16 4.11 -12.97
CA LEU A 622 -13.92 3.69 -11.80
C LEU A 622 -13.35 2.43 -11.14
N SER A 623 -12.95 1.43 -11.94
CA SER A 623 -12.41 0.17 -11.43
C SER A 623 -10.98 0.31 -10.93
N LEU A 624 -10.14 1.10 -11.61
CA LEU A 624 -8.78 1.40 -11.16
C LEU A 624 -8.79 2.20 -9.85
N GLY A 625 -9.63 3.24 -9.77
CA GLY A 625 -9.85 4.00 -8.54
C GLY A 625 -10.42 3.12 -7.43
N GLY A 626 -11.40 2.26 -7.75
CA GLY A 626 -11.99 1.30 -6.81
C GLY A 626 -10.96 0.34 -6.24
N VAL A 627 -10.15 -0.30 -7.08
CA VAL A 627 -9.05 -1.17 -6.64
C VAL A 627 -8.06 -0.39 -5.75
N ALA A 628 -7.75 0.87 -6.07
CA ALA A 628 -6.87 1.70 -5.26
C ALA A 628 -7.41 2.01 -3.85
N VAL A 629 -8.72 2.18 -3.68
CA VAL A 629 -9.32 2.43 -2.36
C VAL A 629 -9.74 1.16 -1.62
N ILE A 630 -9.90 0.03 -2.32
CA ILE A 630 -10.04 -1.30 -1.71
C ILE A 630 -8.70 -1.74 -1.13
N ASN A 631 -7.61 -1.59 -1.89
CA ASN A 631 -6.25 -1.93 -1.48
C ASN A 631 -5.24 -1.09 -2.28
N THR A 632 -4.70 -0.03 -1.68
CA THR A 632 -3.83 0.94 -2.40
C THR A 632 -2.57 0.31 -2.99
N TRP A 633 -2.12 -0.81 -2.46
CA TRP A 633 -0.97 -1.57 -2.98
C TRP A 633 -1.20 -2.13 -4.38
N ASP A 634 -2.46 -2.26 -4.82
CA ASP A 634 -2.81 -2.75 -6.15
C ASP A 634 -2.64 -1.69 -7.25
N LEU A 635 -2.75 -0.40 -6.91
CA LEU A 635 -2.73 0.71 -7.87
C LEU A 635 -1.53 0.67 -8.84
N PRO A 636 -0.26 0.50 -8.40
CA PRO A 636 0.88 0.48 -9.31
C PRO A 636 0.79 -0.65 -10.34
N THR A 637 0.42 -1.86 -9.91
CA THR A 637 0.36 -3.03 -10.78
C THR A 637 -0.70 -2.88 -11.84
N TYR A 638 -1.93 -2.51 -11.47
CA TYR A 638 -3.02 -2.43 -12.45
C TYR A 638 -2.90 -1.19 -13.35
N PHE A 639 -2.27 -0.10 -12.87
CA PHE A 639 -1.84 0.98 -13.74
C PHE A 639 -0.85 0.49 -14.80
N LEU A 640 0.19 -0.25 -14.42
CA LEU A 640 1.18 -0.79 -15.36
C LEU A 640 0.56 -1.75 -16.38
N ILE A 641 -0.49 -2.48 -16.00
CA ILE A 641 -1.25 -3.33 -16.94
C ILE A 641 -2.00 -2.49 -17.96
N ILE A 642 -2.69 -1.42 -17.54
CA ILE A 642 -3.38 -0.49 -18.45
C ILE A 642 -2.35 0.17 -19.39
N LEU A 643 -1.26 0.69 -18.82
CA LEU A 643 -0.18 1.31 -19.58
C LEU A 643 0.42 0.33 -20.60
N GLY A 644 0.76 -0.88 -20.17
CA GLY A 644 1.29 -1.92 -21.04
C GLY A 644 0.33 -2.30 -22.16
N ALA A 645 -0.97 -2.35 -21.88
CA ALA A 645 -1.99 -2.64 -22.89
C ALA A 645 -2.07 -1.55 -23.97
N PHE A 646 -2.04 -0.27 -23.58
CA PHE A 646 -1.99 0.85 -24.52
C PHE A 646 -0.68 0.92 -25.28
N LEU A 647 0.47 0.69 -24.63
CA LEU A 647 1.78 0.69 -25.27
C LEU A 647 1.90 -0.44 -26.30
N LEU A 648 1.37 -1.63 -26.00
CA LEU A 648 1.29 -2.73 -26.96
C LEU A 648 0.46 -2.36 -28.20
N GLN A 649 -0.63 -1.63 -27.99
CA GLN A 649 -1.48 -1.17 -29.09
C GLN A 649 -0.78 -0.08 -29.91
N ALA A 650 -0.10 0.87 -29.26
CA ALA A 650 0.69 1.90 -29.91
C ALA A 650 1.89 1.34 -30.69
N TRP A 651 2.55 0.31 -30.16
CA TRP A 651 3.64 -0.40 -30.83
C TRP A 651 3.18 -0.99 -32.17
N ALA A 652 2.01 -1.61 -32.20
CA ALA A 652 1.43 -2.16 -33.42
C ALA A 652 1.08 -1.10 -34.48
N GLN A 653 0.82 0.15 -34.07
CA GLN A 653 0.55 1.26 -34.99
C GLN A 653 1.82 1.93 -35.54
N GLY A 654 2.92 1.83 -34.80
CA GLY A 654 4.17 2.50 -35.11
C GLY A 654 4.16 4.02 -34.86
N GLY A 655 5.34 4.59 -34.67
CA GLY A 655 5.55 6.04 -34.55
C GLY A 655 5.42 6.62 -33.13
N ALA A 656 6.15 7.71 -32.90
CA ALA A 656 6.22 8.38 -31.59
C ALA A 656 4.86 8.96 -31.13
N GLY A 657 4.03 9.42 -32.08
CA GLY A 657 2.71 9.99 -31.77
C GLY A 657 1.74 8.98 -31.15
N ALA A 658 1.74 7.73 -31.61
CA ALA A 658 0.91 6.66 -31.04
C ALA A 658 1.34 6.35 -29.59
N THR A 659 2.65 6.32 -29.33
CA THR A 659 3.21 6.10 -27.99
C THR A 659 2.81 7.20 -27.02
N VAL A 660 2.87 8.47 -27.44
CA VAL A 660 2.44 9.60 -26.60
C VAL A 660 0.94 9.54 -26.31
N LYS A 661 0.10 9.23 -27.32
CA LYS A 661 -1.34 9.03 -27.10
C LYS A 661 -1.62 7.91 -26.09
N ALA A 662 -0.89 6.80 -26.16
CA ALA A 662 -0.99 5.70 -25.20
C ALA A 662 -0.62 6.15 -23.77
N LEU A 663 0.46 6.92 -23.61
CA LEU A 663 0.88 7.48 -22.32
C LEU A 663 -0.18 8.43 -21.76
N LEU A 664 -0.69 9.35 -22.58
CA LEU A 664 -1.72 10.32 -22.18
C LEU A 664 -3.04 9.63 -21.84
N ALA A 665 -3.47 8.63 -22.61
CA ALA A 665 -4.70 7.87 -22.33
C ALA A 665 -4.58 7.09 -21.01
N SER A 666 -3.43 6.45 -20.78
CA SER A 666 -3.16 5.72 -19.54
C SER A 666 -3.14 6.66 -18.33
N LEU A 667 -2.47 7.81 -18.45
CA LEU A 667 -2.45 8.84 -17.41
C LEU A 667 -3.85 9.41 -17.17
N GLY A 668 -4.62 9.65 -18.23
CA GLY A 668 -6.00 10.12 -18.14
C GLY A 668 -6.90 9.17 -17.35
N ILE A 669 -6.74 7.86 -17.51
CA ILE A 669 -7.49 6.85 -16.73
C ILE A 669 -7.11 6.88 -15.25
N VAL A 670 -5.81 7.05 -14.92
CA VAL A 670 -5.36 7.20 -13.52
C VAL A 670 -5.95 8.45 -12.91
N VAL A 671 -5.83 9.59 -13.61
CA VAL A 671 -6.37 10.87 -13.14
C VAL A 671 -7.88 10.77 -12.95
N LEU A 672 -8.60 10.16 -13.89
CA LEU A 672 -10.04 9.91 -13.75
C LEU A 672 -10.34 9.04 -12.53
N GLY A 673 -9.60 7.95 -12.30
CA GLY A 673 -9.78 7.09 -11.12
C GLY A 673 -9.53 7.83 -9.81
N LEU A 674 -8.49 8.66 -9.74
CA LEU A 674 -8.21 9.51 -8.57
C LEU A 674 -9.31 10.55 -8.34
N LEU A 675 -9.83 11.16 -9.41
CA LEU A 675 -10.91 12.16 -9.33
C LEU A 675 -12.24 11.54 -8.89
N LEU A 676 -12.60 10.36 -9.41
CA LEU A 676 -13.84 9.67 -9.02
C LEU A 676 -13.84 9.31 -7.52
N TYR A 677 -12.67 9.00 -6.97
CA TYR A 677 -12.50 8.68 -5.55
C TYR A 677 -11.85 9.83 -4.75
N LEU A 678 -11.93 11.07 -5.26
CA LEU A 678 -11.32 12.23 -4.61
C LEU A 678 -11.73 12.37 -3.14
N PRO A 679 -13.01 12.18 -2.72
CA PRO A 679 -13.36 12.23 -1.30
C PRO A 679 -12.51 11.29 -0.43
N PHE A 680 -12.22 10.06 -0.89
CA PHE A 680 -11.36 9.13 -0.15
C PHE A 680 -9.95 9.70 0.02
N PHE A 681 -9.32 10.14 -1.06
CA PHE A 681 -7.95 10.67 -1.03
C PHE A 681 -7.82 12.02 -0.31
N THR A 682 -8.93 12.76 -0.18
CA THR A 682 -8.99 13.98 0.63
C THR A 682 -8.87 13.68 2.11
N TYR A 683 -9.42 12.59 2.63
CA TYR A 683 -9.33 12.23 4.06
C TYR A 683 -8.21 11.21 4.36
N TYR A 684 -7.92 10.29 3.44
CA TYR A 684 -6.88 9.29 3.65
C TYR A 684 -5.49 9.93 3.81
N GLN A 685 -4.74 9.43 4.79
CA GLN A 685 -3.39 9.87 5.11
C GLN A 685 -2.45 8.67 5.18
N PRO A 686 -1.52 8.52 4.21
CA PRO A 686 -0.56 7.45 4.25
C PRO A 686 0.53 7.73 5.30
N LEU A 687 0.68 6.83 6.26
CA LEU A 687 1.72 6.91 7.28
C LEU A 687 3.00 6.19 6.80
N HIS A 688 4.15 6.84 6.96
CA HIS A 688 5.49 6.26 6.73
C HIS A 688 5.80 5.73 5.31
N VAL A 689 5.47 6.47 4.24
CA VAL A 689 5.76 6.01 2.85
C VAL A 689 7.20 6.33 2.42
N GLY A 690 7.91 5.32 1.91
CA GLY A 690 9.20 5.50 1.25
C GLY A 690 9.63 4.28 0.42
N LEU A 691 10.79 4.39 -0.25
CA LEU A 691 11.41 3.27 -0.98
C LEU A 691 12.71 2.81 -0.31
N GLY A 692 12.81 1.51 -0.07
CA GLY A 692 14.00 0.83 0.45
C GLY A 692 14.60 -0.14 -0.56
N LEU A 693 15.91 -0.39 -0.45
CA LEU A 693 16.61 -1.40 -1.25
C LEU A 693 16.72 -2.71 -0.47
N VAL A 694 16.43 -3.83 -1.14
CA VAL A 694 16.56 -5.16 -0.56
C VAL A 694 18.03 -5.56 -0.51
N ARG A 695 18.58 -5.65 0.71
CA ARG A 695 19.98 -6.05 0.93
C ARG A 695 20.19 -7.55 1.06
N ARG A 696 19.22 -8.26 1.65
CA ARG A 696 19.21 -9.72 1.79
C ARG A 696 18.01 -10.25 1.02
N ARG A 697 18.29 -11.00 -0.04
CA ARG A 697 17.27 -11.55 -0.94
C ARG A 697 16.75 -12.88 -0.44
N THR A 698 15.62 -13.31 -1.00
CA THR A 698 15.00 -14.57 -0.67
C THR A 698 15.88 -15.74 -1.09
N GLU A 699 15.98 -16.76 -0.24
CA GLU A 699 16.67 -17.99 -0.58
C GLU A 699 15.92 -18.77 -1.66
N ILE A 700 16.65 -19.48 -2.51
CA ILE A 700 16.06 -20.13 -3.70
C ILE A 700 15.05 -21.22 -3.33
N GLN A 701 15.27 -21.97 -2.24
CA GLN A 701 14.36 -23.05 -1.83
C GLN A 701 12.99 -22.50 -1.38
N PRO A 702 12.88 -21.60 -0.39
CA PRO A 702 11.61 -20.94 -0.06
C PRO A 702 10.91 -20.30 -1.27
N PHE A 703 11.69 -19.66 -2.16
CA PHE A 703 11.16 -19.04 -3.37
C PHE A 703 10.53 -20.07 -4.32
N LEU A 704 11.22 -21.18 -4.59
CA LEU A 704 10.71 -22.27 -5.43
C LEU A 704 9.56 -23.04 -4.76
N THR A 705 9.53 -23.14 -3.43
CA THR A 705 8.38 -23.71 -2.72
C THR A 705 7.10 -22.93 -3.04
N ILE A 706 7.18 -21.60 -3.12
CA ILE A 706 6.02 -20.74 -3.42
C ILE A 706 5.70 -20.75 -4.92
N TRP A 707 6.70 -20.48 -5.76
CA TRP A 707 6.49 -20.15 -7.18
C TRP A 707 6.81 -21.29 -8.15
N GLY A 708 7.33 -22.42 -7.68
CA GLY A 708 7.87 -23.50 -8.51
C GLY A 708 6.89 -24.02 -9.57
N PHE A 709 5.61 -24.17 -9.24
CA PHE A 709 4.58 -24.57 -10.20
C PHE A 709 4.44 -23.56 -11.36
N PHE A 710 4.28 -22.27 -11.06
CA PHE A 710 4.13 -21.23 -12.08
C PHE A 710 5.41 -21.02 -12.87
N LEU A 711 6.57 -21.01 -12.22
CA LEU A 711 7.86 -20.85 -12.90
C LEU A 711 8.17 -22.02 -13.84
N PHE A 712 7.82 -23.25 -13.45
CA PHE A 712 7.92 -24.40 -14.35
C PHE A 712 7.02 -24.24 -15.58
N LEU A 713 5.75 -23.88 -15.37
CA LEU A 713 4.76 -23.72 -16.44
C LEU A 713 5.14 -22.58 -17.41
N ILE A 714 5.40 -21.39 -16.86
CA ILE A 714 5.73 -20.18 -17.62
C ILE A 714 7.11 -20.30 -18.25
N GLY A 715 8.12 -20.79 -17.53
CA GLY A 715 9.45 -21.01 -18.06
C GLY A 715 9.45 -21.97 -19.25
N SER A 716 8.72 -23.09 -19.14
CA SER A 716 8.54 -24.04 -20.25
C SER A 716 7.88 -23.38 -21.46
N TYR A 717 6.86 -22.55 -21.23
CA TYR A 717 6.18 -21.81 -22.30
C TYR A 717 7.10 -20.81 -22.99
N LEU A 718 7.83 -19.98 -22.23
CA LEU A 718 8.71 -18.95 -22.76
C LEU A 718 9.83 -19.57 -23.62
N LEU A 719 10.49 -20.62 -23.10
CA LEU A 719 11.57 -21.31 -23.80
C LEU A 719 11.10 -21.95 -25.11
N LEU A 720 10.01 -22.72 -25.08
CA LEU A 720 9.48 -23.39 -26.27
C LEU A 720 8.89 -22.41 -27.28
N SER A 721 8.29 -21.31 -26.82
CA SER A 721 7.81 -20.24 -27.70
C SER A 721 8.96 -19.57 -28.43
N LEU A 722 10.05 -19.25 -27.72
CA LEU A 722 11.21 -18.59 -28.32
C LEU A 722 11.91 -19.50 -29.33
N GLN A 723 12.16 -20.77 -28.97
CA GLN A 723 12.81 -21.75 -29.84
C GLN A 723 12.06 -21.95 -31.18
N ARG A 724 10.73 -21.80 -31.16
CA ARG A 724 9.89 -21.96 -32.34
C ARG A 724 9.77 -20.69 -33.18
N ARG A 725 9.96 -19.51 -32.58
CA ARG A 725 9.80 -18.20 -33.24
C ARG A 725 11.09 -17.67 -33.82
N LEU A 726 12.16 -17.61 -33.02
CA LEU A 726 13.43 -17.07 -33.47
C LEU A 726 14.24 -18.14 -34.21
N ARG A 727 14.90 -17.75 -35.31
CA ARG A 727 15.78 -18.63 -36.09
C ARG A 727 17.13 -17.95 -36.33
N GLY A 728 18.20 -18.75 -36.48
CA GLY A 728 19.53 -18.26 -36.83
C GLY A 728 20.12 -17.29 -35.80
N ARG A 729 20.58 -16.12 -36.26
CA ARG A 729 21.33 -15.13 -35.47
C ARG A 729 20.51 -14.50 -34.34
N GLU A 730 19.22 -14.27 -34.53
CA GLU A 730 18.34 -13.65 -33.52
C GLU A 730 18.15 -14.55 -32.31
N ALA A 731 17.98 -15.86 -32.54
CA ALA A 731 17.92 -16.85 -31.47
C ALA A 731 19.26 -16.88 -30.71
N LEU A 732 20.38 -16.87 -31.43
CA LEU A 732 21.71 -16.90 -30.81
C LEU A 732 21.99 -15.67 -29.94
N LEU A 733 21.58 -14.48 -30.39
CA LEU A 733 21.67 -13.24 -29.61
C LEU A 733 20.74 -13.28 -28.38
N ALA A 734 19.49 -13.71 -28.54
CA ALA A 734 18.54 -13.82 -27.44
C ALA A 734 19.02 -14.81 -26.37
N PHE A 735 19.40 -16.04 -26.76
CA PHE A 735 19.92 -17.04 -25.83
C PHE A 735 21.27 -16.63 -25.23
N GLY A 736 22.14 -15.97 -26.00
CA GLY A 736 23.42 -15.43 -25.51
C GLY A 736 23.23 -14.35 -24.44
N SER A 737 22.37 -13.37 -24.69
CA SER A 737 22.04 -12.31 -23.71
C SER A 737 21.40 -12.88 -22.44
N VAL A 738 20.49 -13.84 -22.59
CA VAL A 738 19.85 -14.53 -21.46
C VAL A 738 20.87 -15.32 -20.64
N SER A 739 21.76 -16.06 -21.30
CA SER A 739 22.80 -16.87 -20.63
C SER A 739 23.82 -15.99 -19.91
N LEU A 740 24.23 -14.87 -20.52
CA LEU A 740 25.15 -13.92 -19.91
C LEU A 740 24.56 -13.26 -18.66
N ALA A 741 23.29 -12.85 -18.72
CA ALA A 741 22.60 -12.27 -17.57
C ALA A 741 22.44 -13.29 -16.43
N ALA A 742 22.04 -14.53 -16.75
CA ALA A 742 21.97 -15.61 -15.77
C ALA A 742 23.33 -15.87 -15.12
N LEU A 743 24.39 -15.99 -15.92
CA LEU A 743 25.75 -16.22 -15.44
C LEU A 743 26.25 -15.09 -14.53
N ALA A 744 25.99 -13.83 -14.89
CA ALA A 744 26.37 -12.68 -14.07
C ALA A 744 25.76 -12.75 -12.66
N PHE A 745 24.46 -13.05 -12.55
CA PHE A 745 23.80 -13.18 -11.24
C PHE A 745 24.22 -14.46 -10.49
N LEU A 746 24.48 -15.57 -11.18
CA LEU A 746 25.01 -16.79 -10.57
C LEU A 746 26.39 -16.55 -9.95
N LEU A 747 27.28 -15.81 -10.65
CA LEU A 747 28.59 -15.43 -10.13
C LEU A 747 28.49 -14.53 -8.89
N LEU A 748 27.44 -13.70 -8.82
CA LEU A 748 27.12 -12.88 -7.64
C LEU A 748 26.39 -13.67 -6.52
N LYS A 749 26.12 -14.97 -6.72
CA LYS A 749 25.35 -15.83 -5.81
C LYS A 749 23.91 -15.37 -5.58
N GLU A 750 23.35 -14.63 -6.53
CA GLU A 750 21.99 -14.10 -6.49
C GLU A 750 21.01 -15.02 -7.24
N TRP A 751 20.77 -16.20 -6.69
CA TRP A 751 20.04 -17.30 -7.36
C TRP A 751 18.64 -16.93 -7.87
N VAL A 752 17.86 -16.19 -7.09
CA VAL A 752 16.51 -15.78 -7.49
C VAL A 752 16.56 -14.78 -8.65
N LEU A 753 17.51 -13.84 -8.65
CA LEU A 753 17.71 -12.91 -9.76
C LEU A 753 18.20 -13.65 -11.03
N ALA A 754 19.11 -14.61 -10.86
CA ALA A 754 19.58 -15.47 -11.94
C ALA A 754 18.47 -16.31 -12.58
N LEU A 755 17.38 -16.58 -11.86
CA LEU A 755 16.20 -17.27 -12.39
C LEU A 755 15.23 -16.28 -13.05
N LEU A 756 14.83 -15.22 -12.36
CA LEU A 756 13.76 -14.33 -12.81
C LEU A 756 14.18 -13.42 -13.96
N PHE A 757 15.40 -12.88 -13.94
CA PHE A 757 15.84 -11.90 -14.93
C PHE A 757 15.90 -12.49 -16.36
N PRO A 758 16.46 -13.69 -16.58
CA PRO A 758 16.28 -14.45 -17.82
C PRO A 758 14.85 -14.57 -18.31
N LEU A 759 13.93 -15.01 -17.43
CA LEU A 759 12.53 -15.22 -17.79
C LEU A 759 11.85 -13.90 -18.17
N LEU A 760 12.18 -12.81 -17.48
CA LEU A 760 11.65 -11.48 -17.78
C LEU A 760 12.13 -10.98 -19.15
N ILE A 761 13.41 -11.18 -19.49
CA ILE A 761 13.95 -10.87 -20.83
C ILE A 761 13.21 -11.68 -21.90
N LEU A 762 13.03 -12.99 -21.69
CA LEU A 762 12.32 -13.86 -22.62
C LEU A 762 10.88 -13.38 -22.85
N ALA A 763 10.18 -13.01 -21.77
CA ALA A 763 8.83 -12.45 -21.87
C ALA A 763 8.82 -11.11 -22.66
N GLY A 764 9.79 -10.23 -22.41
CA GLY A 764 9.94 -8.96 -23.14
C GLY A 764 10.22 -9.15 -24.63
N ILE A 765 11.07 -10.12 -25.00
CA ILE A 765 11.31 -10.47 -26.41
C ILE A 765 10.01 -10.96 -27.06
N LEU A 766 9.24 -11.80 -26.38
CA LEU A 766 7.98 -12.31 -26.92
C LEU A 766 6.95 -11.19 -27.14
N ILE A 767 6.84 -10.24 -26.20
CA ILE A 767 6.02 -9.02 -26.31
C ILE A 767 6.38 -8.24 -27.59
N LEU A 768 7.67 -8.05 -27.85
CA LEU A 768 8.14 -7.28 -29.02
C LEU A 768 7.99 -8.07 -30.34
N SER A 769 7.99 -9.40 -30.27
CA SER A 769 7.88 -10.30 -31.44
C SER A 769 6.45 -10.64 -31.86
N ASP A 770 5.45 -10.28 -31.06
CA ASP A 770 4.07 -10.69 -31.29
C ASP A 770 3.38 -9.80 -32.34
N ASP A 771 3.13 -10.36 -33.52
CA ASP A 771 2.32 -9.73 -34.57
C ASP A 771 0.87 -9.57 -34.11
N SER A 772 0.44 -8.34 -33.84
CA SER A 772 -0.93 -7.78 -33.81
C SER A 772 -2.09 -8.53 -33.09
N GLN A 773 -1.90 -9.75 -32.58
CA GLN A 773 -2.96 -10.55 -31.96
C GLN A 773 -3.22 -10.09 -30.53
N SER A 774 -4.46 -9.66 -30.29
CA SER A 774 -4.89 -9.08 -29.00
C SER A 774 -4.71 -10.03 -27.81
N GLU A 775 -4.81 -11.34 -28.01
CA GLU A 775 -4.79 -12.34 -26.95
C GLU A 775 -3.37 -12.66 -26.48
N ARG A 776 -2.47 -12.99 -27.41
CA ARG A 776 -1.11 -13.44 -27.06
C ARG A 776 -0.29 -12.32 -26.42
N GLY A 777 -0.33 -11.12 -27.00
CA GLY A 777 0.35 -9.98 -26.40
C GLY A 777 -0.18 -9.63 -25.00
N PHE A 778 -1.46 -9.94 -24.70
CA PHE A 778 -2.03 -9.66 -23.39
C PHE A 778 -1.52 -10.70 -22.39
N VAL A 779 -1.53 -11.97 -22.79
CA VAL A 779 -0.95 -13.05 -21.99
C VAL A 779 0.53 -12.81 -21.71
N HIS A 780 1.33 -12.39 -22.70
CA HIS A 780 2.74 -12.05 -22.48
C HIS A 780 2.92 -10.83 -21.59
N LEU A 781 2.06 -9.83 -21.68
CA LEU A 781 2.05 -8.70 -20.75
C LEU A 781 1.80 -9.15 -19.31
N LEU A 782 0.82 -10.04 -19.09
CA LEU A 782 0.55 -10.61 -17.76
C LEU A 782 1.74 -11.42 -17.24
N VAL A 783 2.40 -12.21 -18.10
CA VAL A 783 3.63 -12.94 -17.73
C VAL A 783 4.75 -11.98 -17.37
N PHE A 784 5.00 -10.96 -18.21
CA PHE A 784 6.06 -9.98 -18.00
C PHE A 784 5.86 -9.20 -16.70
N LEU A 785 4.65 -8.71 -16.44
CA LEU A 785 4.35 -7.98 -15.22
C LEU A 785 4.33 -8.90 -13.99
N GLY A 786 3.81 -10.12 -14.10
CA GLY A 786 3.88 -11.11 -13.01
C GLY A 786 5.33 -11.41 -12.60
N LEU A 787 6.21 -11.69 -13.56
CA LEU A 787 7.65 -11.89 -13.31
C LEU A 787 8.34 -10.60 -12.83
N GLY A 788 7.94 -9.44 -13.35
CA GLY A 788 8.47 -8.14 -12.97
C GLY A 788 8.16 -7.78 -11.52
N ILE A 789 6.96 -8.13 -11.03
CA ILE A 789 6.59 -7.97 -9.62
C ILE A 789 7.45 -8.85 -8.73
N LEU A 790 7.62 -10.14 -9.08
CA LEU A 790 8.48 -11.06 -8.33
C LEU A 790 9.93 -10.54 -8.27
N LEU A 791 10.46 -10.06 -9.40
CA LEU A 791 11.80 -9.49 -9.47
C LEU A 791 11.88 -8.20 -8.64
N GLY A 792 10.88 -7.32 -8.73
CA GLY A 792 10.81 -6.06 -8.00
C GLY A 792 10.90 -6.26 -6.50
N CYS A 793 10.19 -7.24 -5.96
CA CYS A 793 10.22 -7.59 -4.53
C CYS A 793 11.60 -8.08 -4.03
N GLU A 794 12.50 -8.49 -4.94
CA GLU A 794 13.87 -8.89 -4.63
C GLU A 794 14.89 -7.75 -4.81
N VAL A 795 14.45 -6.57 -5.25
CA VAL A 795 15.32 -5.41 -5.51
C VAL A 795 14.91 -4.22 -4.62
N VAL A 796 13.62 -3.93 -4.54
CA VAL A 796 13.06 -2.80 -3.78
C VAL A 796 11.94 -3.26 -2.85
N TYR A 797 11.74 -2.52 -1.75
CA TYR A 797 10.57 -2.66 -0.90
C TYR A 797 9.99 -1.29 -0.56
N LEU A 798 8.68 -1.23 -0.31
CA LEU A 798 8.04 -0.05 0.23
C LEU A 798 8.29 0.00 1.73
N ARG A 799 8.90 1.10 2.20
CA ARG A 799 9.10 1.36 3.62
C ARG A 799 7.74 1.66 4.24
N ASP A 800 7.54 1.13 5.43
CA ASP A 800 6.39 1.34 6.31
C ASP A 800 6.88 1.37 7.77
N PHE A 801 5.97 1.24 8.74
CA PHE A 801 6.28 1.21 10.17
C PHE A 801 7.16 0.03 10.61
N LEU A 802 7.35 -1.00 9.77
CA LEU A 802 8.22 -2.15 10.05
C LEU A 802 9.69 -1.89 9.66
N GLN A 803 9.99 -0.67 9.19
CA GLN A 803 11.36 -0.23 8.92
C GLN A 803 12.24 -0.35 10.17
N GLY A 804 13.49 -0.80 9.99
CA GLY A 804 14.47 -0.92 11.08
C GLY A 804 14.60 -2.33 11.67
N GLY A 805 13.66 -3.24 11.36
CA GLY A 805 13.72 -4.65 11.76
C GLY A 805 13.90 -5.64 10.60
N ASP A 806 13.81 -6.93 10.91
CA ASP A 806 13.83 -8.02 9.93
C ASP A 806 12.54 -8.11 9.09
N TYR A 807 11.42 -7.60 9.64
CA TYR A 807 10.10 -7.54 8.98
C TYR A 807 9.97 -6.43 7.93
N ARG A 808 11.01 -5.63 7.69
CA ARG A 808 10.98 -4.43 6.81
C ARG A 808 10.40 -4.61 5.41
N ARG A 809 10.39 -5.84 4.86
CA ARG A 809 9.83 -6.14 3.53
C ARG A 809 8.56 -7.00 3.56
N MET A 810 8.03 -7.28 4.76
CA MET A 810 6.89 -8.17 4.97
C MET A 810 5.68 -7.75 4.14
N ASN A 811 5.22 -6.50 4.27
CA ASN A 811 4.04 -6.01 3.57
C ASN A 811 4.25 -5.94 2.05
N THR A 812 5.47 -5.61 1.61
CA THR A 812 5.81 -5.66 0.18
C THR A 812 5.61 -7.08 -0.38
N ILE A 813 6.21 -8.10 0.26
CA ILE A 813 6.02 -9.48 -0.20
C ILE A 813 4.55 -9.88 -0.11
N PHE A 814 3.90 -9.60 1.01
CA PHE A 814 2.51 -10.00 1.27
C PHE A 814 1.55 -9.49 0.18
N LYS A 815 1.56 -8.19 -0.09
CA LYS A 815 0.58 -7.57 -1.00
C LYS A 815 0.92 -7.86 -2.46
N PHE A 816 2.19 -7.76 -2.86
CA PHE A 816 2.58 -7.94 -4.26
C PHE A 816 2.62 -9.42 -4.71
N TYR A 817 2.87 -10.38 -3.81
CA TYR A 817 2.83 -11.80 -4.19
C TYR A 817 1.41 -12.24 -4.58
N ILE A 818 0.36 -11.73 -3.91
CA ILE A 818 -1.03 -12.00 -4.30
C ILE A 818 -1.30 -11.50 -5.72
N GLN A 819 -0.86 -10.29 -6.05
CA GLN A 819 -1.01 -9.72 -7.40
C GLN A 819 -0.29 -10.58 -8.45
N ALA A 820 0.97 -10.96 -8.20
CA ALA A 820 1.72 -11.83 -9.10
C ALA A 820 1.03 -13.19 -9.29
N TRP A 821 0.42 -13.75 -8.23
CA TRP A 821 -0.33 -15.00 -8.29
C TRP A 821 -1.55 -14.87 -9.21
N VAL A 822 -2.28 -13.75 -9.14
CA VAL A 822 -3.41 -13.46 -10.04
C VAL A 822 -2.96 -13.43 -11.50
N LEU A 823 -1.91 -12.66 -11.82
CA LEU A 823 -1.43 -12.50 -13.19
C LEU A 823 -0.91 -13.83 -13.78
N LEU A 824 -0.09 -14.56 -13.02
CA LEU A 824 0.52 -15.81 -13.47
C LEU A 824 -0.50 -16.96 -13.55
N SER A 825 -1.57 -16.94 -12.74
CA SER A 825 -2.65 -17.93 -12.83
C SER A 825 -3.45 -17.79 -14.13
N VAL A 826 -3.90 -16.56 -14.44
CA VAL A 826 -4.64 -16.27 -15.67
C VAL A 826 -3.76 -16.53 -16.90
N ALA A 827 -2.51 -16.04 -16.88
CA ALA A 827 -1.57 -16.28 -17.96
C ALA A 827 -1.25 -17.76 -18.14
N GLY A 828 -0.97 -18.47 -17.04
CA GLY A 828 -0.69 -19.90 -17.01
C GLY A 828 -1.79 -20.74 -17.66
N ALA A 829 -3.05 -20.46 -17.32
CA ALA A 829 -4.20 -21.13 -17.92
C ALA A 829 -4.34 -20.82 -19.42
N ALA A 830 -4.04 -19.60 -19.85
CA ALA A 830 -4.10 -19.19 -21.25
C ALA A 830 -2.97 -19.78 -22.11
N VAL A 831 -1.78 -19.99 -21.56
CA VAL A 831 -0.62 -20.57 -22.30
C VAL A 831 -0.64 -22.10 -22.35
N LEU A 832 -1.25 -22.77 -21.38
CA LEU A 832 -1.26 -24.24 -21.27
C LEU A 832 -1.76 -24.97 -22.54
N PRO A 833 -2.82 -24.52 -23.27
CA PRO A 833 -3.24 -25.16 -24.52
C PRO A 833 -2.18 -25.09 -25.62
N GLN A 834 -1.49 -23.95 -25.70
CA GLN A 834 -0.42 -23.71 -26.67
C GLN A 834 0.79 -24.58 -26.31
N LEU A 835 1.16 -24.59 -25.03
CA LEU A 835 2.23 -25.43 -24.51
C LEU A 835 1.98 -26.92 -24.77
N TRP A 836 0.76 -27.40 -24.55
CA TRP A 836 0.38 -28.79 -24.85
C TRP A 836 0.57 -29.14 -26.32
N THR A 837 0.31 -28.18 -27.21
CA THR A 837 0.56 -28.32 -28.65
C THR A 837 2.06 -28.30 -28.94
N TYR A 838 2.83 -27.46 -28.25
CA TYR A 838 4.27 -27.36 -28.42
C TYR A 838 5.03 -28.60 -27.95
N LEU A 839 4.46 -29.34 -27.00
CA LEU A 839 5.04 -30.59 -26.53
C LEU A 839 4.81 -31.76 -27.50
N ARG A 840 3.88 -31.63 -28.46
CA ARG A 840 3.67 -32.69 -29.47
C ARG A 840 4.93 -32.83 -30.33
N GLY A 841 5.49 -34.04 -30.37
CA GLY A 841 6.70 -34.38 -31.12
C GLY A 841 8.01 -34.28 -30.32
N LEU A 842 8.01 -33.75 -29.09
CA LEU A 842 9.20 -33.76 -28.23
C LEU A 842 9.36 -35.12 -27.52
N ARG A 843 10.58 -35.68 -27.54
CA ARG A 843 10.91 -36.97 -26.90
C ARG A 843 10.59 -37.00 -25.40
N TRP A 844 10.65 -35.85 -24.74
CA TRP A 844 10.52 -35.66 -23.29
C TRP A 844 9.13 -35.17 -22.89
N ARG A 845 8.14 -35.22 -23.80
CA ARG A 845 6.75 -34.85 -23.53
C ARG A 845 6.17 -35.57 -22.31
N ARG A 846 6.33 -36.89 -22.22
CA ARG A 846 5.77 -37.68 -21.10
C ARG A 846 6.39 -37.28 -19.76
N LEU A 847 7.70 -37.01 -19.76
CA LEU A 847 8.41 -36.52 -18.59
C LEU A 847 7.88 -35.15 -18.15
N TRP A 848 7.71 -34.21 -19.09
CA TRP A 848 7.13 -32.91 -18.80
C TRP A 848 5.70 -33.02 -18.26
N GLN A 849 4.86 -33.88 -18.86
CA GLN A 849 3.48 -34.11 -18.42
C GLN A 849 3.44 -34.72 -17.01
N GLY A 850 4.35 -35.65 -16.71
CA GLY A 850 4.51 -36.22 -15.38
C GLY A 850 4.94 -35.16 -14.36
N ALA A 851 5.92 -34.31 -14.69
CA ALA A 851 6.37 -33.21 -13.84
C ALA A 851 5.26 -32.18 -13.62
N PHE A 852 4.51 -31.80 -14.66
CA PHE A 852 3.35 -30.92 -14.55
C PHE A 852 2.30 -31.50 -13.61
N LEU A 853 1.91 -32.76 -13.82
CA LEU A 853 0.91 -33.43 -12.99
C LEU A 853 1.39 -33.54 -11.54
N PHE A 854 2.65 -33.90 -11.32
CA PHE A 854 3.25 -33.95 -9.99
C PHE A 854 3.20 -32.60 -9.28
N LEU A 855 3.67 -31.53 -9.92
CA LEU A 855 3.66 -30.18 -9.33
C LEU A 855 2.23 -29.69 -9.08
N PHE A 856 1.31 -29.95 -10.01
CA PHE A 856 -0.10 -29.60 -9.86
C PHE A 856 -0.74 -30.31 -8.66
N LEU A 857 -0.52 -31.63 -8.53
CA LEU A 857 -1.02 -32.41 -7.39
C LEU A 857 -0.36 -31.97 -6.08
N ALA A 858 0.95 -31.70 -6.09
CA ALA A 858 1.68 -31.20 -4.93
C ALA A 858 1.15 -29.84 -4.44
N SER A 859 0.90 -28.91 -5.36
CA SER A 859 0.26 -27.62 -5.07
C SER A 859 -1.20 -27.74 -4.62
N SER A 860 -1.88 -28.85 -4.94
CA SER A 860 -3.27 -29.10 -4.50
C SER A 860 -3.37 -29.73 -3.10
N ILE A 861 -2.25 -30.14 -2.49
CA ILE A 861 -2.22 -30.75 -1.15
C ILE A 861 -2.78 -29.77 -0.12
N TYR A 862 -2.36 -28.50 -0.18
CA TYR A 862 -2.83 -27.47 0.75
C TYR A 862 -4.36 -27.32 0.69
N THR A 863 -4.96 -27.39 -0.50
CA THR A 863 -6.41 -27.22 -0.68
C THR A 863 -7.22 -28.21 0.15
N VAL A 864 -6.75 -29.46 0.24
CA VAL A 864 -7.44 -30.51 0.97
C VAL A 864 -7.07 -30.50 2.45
N PHE A 865 -5.77 -30.60 2.75
CA PHE A 865 -5.30 -30.74 4.12
C PHE A 865 -5.36 -29.42 4.91
N GLY A 866 -5.13 -28.29 4.25
CA GLY A 866 -5.32 -26.96 4.82
C GLY A 866 -6.77 -26.71 5.19
N THR A 867 -7.73 -27.06 4.32
CA THR A 867 -9.16 -26.95 4.66
C THR A 867 -9.55 -27.84 5.83
N GLN A 868 -9.10 -29.09 5.86
CA GLN A 868 -9.36 -29.98 6.99
C GLN A 868 -8.78 -29.43 8.30
N ALA A 869 -7.53 -28.92 8.27
CA ALA A 869 -6.88 -28.33 9.43
C ALA A 869 -7.63 -27.08 9.90
N ARG A 870 -7.93 -26.13 9.00
CA ARG A 870 -8.65 -24.90 9.32
C ARG A 870 -10.04 -25.16 9.89
N VAL A 871 -10.79 -26.11 9.32
CA VAL A 871 -12.13 -26.46 9.80
C VAL A 871 -12.08 -27.03 11.22
N ARG A 872 -11.02 -27.78 11.56
CA ARG A 872 -10.81 -28.30 12.92
C ARG A 872 -10.36 -27.23 13.92
N ASP A 873 -9.67 -26.20 13.44
CA ASP A 873 -9.18 -25.02 14.18
C ASP A 873 -10.32 -24.04 14.50
N ARG A 874 -11.24 -24.50 15.34
CA ARG A 874 -12.32 -23.71 15.93
C ARG A 874 -11.92 -23.21 17.30
N PHE A 875 -12.76 -22.35 17.88
CA PHE A 875 -12.61 -21.93 19.27
C PHE A 875 -12.32 -23.15 20.19
N PRO A 876 -11.31 -23.07 21.07
CA PRO A 876 -10.88 -24.19 21.88
C PRO A 876 -11.95 -24.59 22.91
N GLY A 877 -12.05 -25.90 23.20
CA GLY A 877 -12.99 -26.43 24.19
C GLY A 877 -14.38 -26.74 23.63
N ALA A 878 -15.42 -26.35 24.38
CA ALA A 878 -16.82 -26.62 24.03
C ALA A 878 -17.22 -25.87 22.75
N ARG A 879 -18.09 -26.50 21.94
CA ARG A 879 -18.49 -25.98 20.63
C ARG A 879 -20.01 -25.97 20.48
N PRO A 880 -20.59 -24.93 19.87
CA PRO A 880 -22.01 -24.95 19.53
C PRO A 880 -22.28 -26.01 18.45
N PRO A 881 -23.55 -26.47 18.30
CA PRO A 881 -23.93 -27.40 17.24
C PRO A 881 -23.49 -26.93 15.85
N LEU A 882 -23.09 -27.88 15.00
CA LEU A 882 -22.77 -27.61 13.60
C LEU A 882 -24.03 -27.17 12.84
N GLY A 883 -23.85 -26.39 11.77
CA GLY A 883 -24.96 -25.97 10.91
C GLY A 883 -25.35 -24.50 11.01
N THR A 884 -24.62 -23.69 11.77
CA THR A 884 -24.87 -22.24 11.87
C THR A 884 -23.87 -21.42 11.07
N LEU A 885 -24.33 -20.26 10.57
CA LEU A 885 -23.49 -19.20 10.01
C LEU A 885 -23.29 -18.05 11.01
N ASP A 886 -23.90 -18.13 12.20
CA ASP A 886 -23.72 -17.11 13.24
C ASP A 886 -22.29 -17.16 13.78
N GLY A 887 -21.53 -16.11 13.44
CA GLY A 887 -20.16 -15.94 13.84
C GLY A 887 -19.91 -15.72 15.33
N LEU A 888 -20.94 -15.41 16.11
CA LEU A 888 -20.86 -15.22 17.57
C LEU A 888 -21.27 -16.47 18.36
N ALA A 889 -21.77 -17.51 17.69
CA ALA A 889 -22.29 -18.71 18.35
C ALA A 889 -21.26 -19.38 19.27
N PHE A 890 -19.96 -19.27 18.96
CA PHE A 890 -18.90 -19.82 19.80
C PHE A 890 -18.86 -19.21 21.21
N MET A 891 -19.25 -17.93 21.36
CA MET A 891 -19.21 -17.24 22.65
C MET A 891 -20.22 -17.81 23.66
N THR A 892 -21.28 -18.47 23.19
CA THR A 892 -22.31 -19.07 24.06
C THR A 892 -21.78 -20.18 24.97
N VAL A 893 -20.68 -20.83 24.58
CA VAL A 893 -20.07 -21.95 25.30
C VAL A 893 -18.55 -21.80 25.47
N GLY A 894 -17.95 -20.81 24.81
CA GLY A 894 -16.51 -20.62 24.76
C GLY A 894 -15.92 -20.21 26.11
N ARG A 895 -14.80 -20.85 26.47
CA ARG A 895 -14.00 -20.51 27.64
C ARG A 895 -12.52 -20.61 27.29
N TYR A 896 -11.74 -19.63 27.71
CA TYR A 896 -10.27 -19.64 27.62
C TYR A 896 -9.68 -19.08 28.91
N THR A 897 -8.35 -19.01 28.99
CA THR A 897 -7.61 -18.54 30.17
C THR A 897 -6.66 -17.44 29.76
N TRP A 898 -6.66 -16.33 30.49
CA TRP A 898 -5.74 -15.21 30.27
C TRP A 898 -5.66 -14.32 31.52
N PRO A 899 -4.46 -13.85 31.94
CA PRO A 899 -3.15 -14.09 31.32
C PRO A 899 -2.60 -15.50 31.58
N ASP A 900 -3.21 -16.23 32.52
CA ASP A 900 -2.79 -17.56 32.96
C ASP A 900 -4.02 -18.43 33.32
N GLU A 901 -3.77 -19.69 33.70
CA GLU A 901 -4.81 -20.67 34.02
C GLU A 901 -5.68 -20.30 35.24
N SER A 902 -5.20 -19.40 36.11
CA SER A 902 -5.96 -18.96 37.29
C SER A 902 -7.07 -17.96 36.95
N ASN A 903 -7.04 -17.41 35.74
CA ASN A 903 -7.99 -16.41 35.26
C ASN A 903 -8.81 -16.95 34.07
N PRO A 904 -9.83 -17.80 34.32
CA PRO A 904 -10.71 -18.27 33.28
C PRO A 904 -11.67 -17.16 32.83
N ILE A 905 -11.77 -16.98 31.51
CA ILE A 905 -12.70 -16.07 30.86
C ILE A 905 -13.82 -16.89 30.22
N GLU A 906 -15.03 -16.77 30.76
CA GLU A 906 -16.24 -17.38 30.21
C GLU A 906 -16.95 -16.41 29.26
N LEU A 907 -16.91 -16.69 27.95
CA LEU A 907 -17.40 -15.76 26.93
C LEU A 907 -18.93 -15.58 26.92
N ARG A 908 -19.69 -16.47 27.58
CA ARG A 908 -21.15 -16.38 27.64
C ARG A 908 -21.62 -15.06 28.26
N TYR A 909 -20.88 -14.54 29.25
CA TYR A 909 -21.26 -13.31 29.94
C TYR A 909 -20.98 -12.08 29.09
N ASP A 910 -19.89 -12.08 28.32
CA ASP A 910 -19.65 -11.03 27.32
C ASP A 910 -20.67 -11.12 26.18
N TYR A 911 -21.02 -12.34 25.74
CA TYR A 911 -22.06 -12.55 24.72
C TYR A 911 -23.40 -11.96 25.14
N GLU A 912 -23.89 -12.26 26.34
CA GLU A 912 -25.17 -11.72 26.85
C GLU A 912 -25.15 -10.19 26.93
N ALA A 913 -24.05 -9.59 27.39
CA ALA A 913 -23.89 -8.14 27.44
C ALA A 913 -23.85 -7.51 26.03
N ILE A 914 -23.13 -8.13 25.08
CA ILE A 914 -23.09 -7.69 23.69
C ILE A 914 -24.47 -7.79 23.03
N GLN A 915 -25.22 -8.86 23.28
CA GLN A 915 -26.60 -8.97 22.80
C GLN A 915 -27.48 -7.87 23.39
N TRP A 916 -27.28 -7.51 24.67
CA TRP A 916 -27.98 -6.38 25.28
C TRP A 916 -27.64 -5.06 24.59
N PHE A 917 -26.36 -4.77 24.29
CA PHE A 917 -25.98 -3.58 23.53
C PHE A 917 -26.63 -3.55 22.15
N LEU A 918 -26.62 -4.66 21.41
CA LEU A 918 -27.22 -4.76 20.08
C LEU A 918 -28.73 -4.53 20.09
N ALA A 919 -29.41 -4.87 21.19
CA ALA A 919 -30.86 -4.75 21.32
C ALA A 919 -31.33 -3.42 21.92
N ASN A 920 -30.54 -2.79 22.80
CA ASN A 920 -30.99 -1.66 23.63
C ASN A 920 -30.27 -0.34 23.33
N VAL A 921 -29.09 -0.38 22.70
CA VAL A 921 -28.30 0.83 22.44
C VAL A 921 -28.44 1.26 20.98
N GLU A 922 -29.11 2.40 20.78
CA GLU A 922 -29.19 3.09 19.49
C GLU A 922 -28.04 4.09 19.31
N GLY A 923 -27.77 4.48 18.06
CA GLY A 923 -26.70 5.42 17.73
C GLY A 923 -25.29 4.86 17.89
N THR A 924 -24.37 5.76 18.22
CA THR A 924 -22.92 5.53 18.29
C THR A 924 -22.28 6.08 19.57
N PRO A 925 -22.88 5.83 20.77
CA PRO A 925 -22.29 6.27 22.04
C PRO A 925 -20.93 5.63 22.28
N VAL A 926 -20.04 6.35 22.96
CA VAL A 926 -18.71 5.86 23.31
C VAL A 926 -18.82 4.85 24.46
N VAL A 927 -18.18 3.70 24.26
CA VAL A 927 -18.09 2.64 25.26
C VAL A 927 -16.64 2.55 25.73
N ALA A 928 -16.40 2.87 26.99
CA ALA A 928 -15.14 2.56 27.63
C ALA A 928 -15.07 1.05 27.89
N GLU A 929 -14.08 0.40 27.29
CA GLU A 929 -13.57 -0.94 27.62
C GLU A 929 -12.09 -0.81 27.98
N ALA A 930 -11.51 -1.80 28.68
CA ALA A 930 -10.07 -1.80 28.88
C ALA A 930 -9.32 -1.79 27.52
N PRO A 931 -8.26 -0.98 27.35
CA PRO A 931 -7.47 -0.92 26.12
C PRO A 931 -6.54 -2.13 25.99
N LEU A 932 -7.13 -3.33 25.98
CA LEU A 932 -6.41 -4.60 25.82
C LEU A 932 -6.37 -5.01 24.34
N PRO A 933 -5.28 -5.67 23.88
CA PRO A 933 -5.23 -6.18 22.53
C PRO A 933 -6.30 -7.25 22.27
N TYR A 934 -6.73 -7.42 21.02
CA TYR A 934 -7.77 -8.40 20.67
C TYR A 934 -7.20 -9.77 20.24
N TYR A 935 -5.88 -9.93 20.15
CA TYR A 935 -5.27 -11.15 19.61
C TYR A 935 -5.41 -12.36 20.55
N ARG A 936 -4.81 -12.29 21.75
CA ARG A 936 -4.83 -13.38 22.73
C ARG A 936 -5.80 -13.10 23.88
N GLU A 937 -5.86 -11.84 24.27
CA GLU A 937 -6.54 -11.33 25.44
C GLU A 937 -8.05 -11.27 25.19
N GLY A 938 -8.49 -11.07 23.95
CA GLY A 938 -9.90 -10.89 23.60
C GLY A 938 -10.45 -9.51 23.99
N GLY A 939 -9.57 -8.50 24.09
CA GLY A 939 -9.94 -7.12 24.38
C GLY A 939 -10.79 -6.48 23.28
N LEU A 940 -11.40 -5.33 23.61
CA LEU A 940 -12.24 -4.53 22.69
C LEU A 940 -13.41 -5.32 22.07
N ARG A 941 -13.92 -6.32 22.79
CA ARG A 941 -14.96 -7.22 22.26
C ARG A 941 -16.28 -6.49 22.03
N VAL A 942 -16.66 -5.53 22.89
CA VAL A 942 -17.91 -4.78 22.70
C VAL A 942 -17.78 -3.93 21.43
N ALA A 943 -16.69 -3.18 21.28
CA ALA A 943 -16.43 -2.43 20.04
C ALA A 943 -16.40 -3.33 18.80
N SER A 944 -15.73 -4.48 18.88
CA SER A 944 -15.59 -5.42 17.76
C SER A 944 -16.92 -6.00 17.29
N TYR A 945 -17.78 -6.41 18.22
CA TYR A 945 -19.01 -7.12 17.89
C TYR A 945 -20.24 -6.21 17.75
N THR A 946 -20.17 -4.96 18.19
CA THR A 946 -21.28 -3.99 18.07
C THR A 946 -20.97 -2.84 17.10
N GLY A 947 -19.69 -2.61 16.80
CA GLY A 947 -19.21 -1.41 16.10
C GLY A 947 -19.40 -0.12 16.89
N LEU A 948 -19.63 -0.15 18.20
CA LEU A 948 -19.63 1.06 19.02
C LEU A 948 -18.19 1.58 19.19
N PRO A 949 -17.98 2.91 19.22
CA PRO A 949 -16.65 3.48 19.40
C PRO A 949 -16.10 3.22 20.81
N ALA A 950 -14.90 2.64 20.87
CA ALA A 950 -14.08 2.52 22.07
C ALA A 950 -12.97 3.59 22.10
N LEU A 951 -12.40 3.81 23.29
CA LEU A 951 -11.42 4.87 23.53
C LEU A 951 -10.19 4.78 22.63
N VAL A 952 -9.56 3.60 22.60
CA VAL A 952 -8.41 3.26 21.76
C VAL A 952 -8.32 1.74 21.61
N GLY A 953 -7.81 1.27 20.48
CA GLY A 953 -7.62 -0.15 20.24
C GLY A 953 -6.38 -0.50 19.44
N ALA A 954 -6.20 -1.80 19.18
CA ALA A 954 -5.06 -2.29 18.40
C ALA A 954 -5.11 -1.79 16.93
N HIS A 955 -3.94 -1.78 16.27
CA HIS A 955 -3.70 -1.24 14.91
C HIS A 955 -3.89 0.27 14.75
N GLN A 956 -4.17 1.01 15.83
CA GLN A 956 -4.22 2.48 15.76
C GLN A 956 -2.88 3.10 15.39
N ASN A 957 -1.75 2.48 15.75
CA ASN A 957 -0.41 2.90 15.32
C ASN A 957 -0.15 2.78 13.81
N GLU A 958 -0.98 2.03 13.07
CA GLU A 958 -0.92 1.96 11.60
C GLU A 958 -1.76 3.05 10.91
N GLN A 959 -2.69 3.66 11.67
CA GLN A 959 -3.64 4.66 11.17
C GLN A 959 -3.36 6.07 11.69
N ARG A 960 -2.70 6.19 12.84
CA ARG A 960 -2.40 7.45 13.55
C ARG A 960 -0.93 7.48 13.97
N TYR A 961 -0.44 8.68 14.29
CA TYR A 961 0.92 8.83 14.81
C TYR A 961 1.05 8.18 16.18
N GLY A 962 2.15 7.47 16.42
CA GLY A 962 2.28 6.66 17.64
C GLY A 962 2.17 7.42 18.96
N TRP A 963 2.54 8.71 18.99
CA TRP A 963 2.37 9.55 20.18
C TRP A 963 0.90 9.87 20.49
N MET A 964 0.02 9.99 19.47
CA MET A 964 -1.43 10.20 19.66
C MET A 964 -2.07 8.95 20.26
N VAL A 965 -1.66 7.79 19.75
CA VAL A 965 -2.15 6.49 20.23
C VAL A 965 -1.69 6.26 21.66
N ALA A 966 -0.41 6.50 21.95
CA ALA A 966 0.14 6.36 23.30
C ALA A 966 -0.54 7.26 24.33
N GLN A 967 -0.87 8.50 23.95
CA GLN A 967 -1.63 9.41 24.81
C GLN A 967 -3.02 8.84 25.12
N ARG A 968 -3.76 8.42 24.08
CA ARG A 968 -5.11 7.86 24.25
C ARG A 968 -5.12 6.56 25.04
N GLU A 969 -4.09 5.72 24.88
CA GLU A 969 -3.87 4.51 25.70
C GLU A 969 -3.60 4.84 27.16
N ALA A 970 -2.85 5.92 27.45
CA ALA A 970 -2.63 6.37 28.81
C ALA A 970 -3.92 6.89 29.46
N GLU A 971 -4.68 7.74 28.76
CA GLU A 971 -5.98 8.26 29.21
C GLU A 971 -6.97 7.12 29.50
N ALA A 972 -7.12 6.18 28.55
CA ALA A 972 -7.99 5.01 28.71
C ALA A 972 -7.56 4.11 29.87
N ARG A 973 -6.26 3.99 30.13
CA ARG A 973 -5.74 3.22 31.27
C ARG A 973 -6.01 3.95 32.60
N SER A 974 -5.76 5.25 32.66
CA SER A 974 -6.02 6.07 33.85
C SER A 974 -7.48 6.00 34.29
N LEU A 975 -8.43 5.97 33.34
CA LEU A 975 -9.86 5.80 33.62
C LEU A 975 -10.15 4.55 34.47
N TYR A 976 -9.44 3.43 34.26
CA TYR A 976 -9.61 2.19 35.03
C TYR A 976 -8.68 2.07 36.25
N GLU A 977 -7.50 2.67 36.21
CA GLU A 977 -6.49 2.58 37.27
C GLU A 977 -6.66 3.61 38.39
N SER A 978 -7.09 4.83 38.08
CA SER A 978 -7.22 5.91 39.06
C SER A 978 -8.21 5.52 40.16
N THR A 979 -7.96 5.99 41.38
CA THR A 979 -8.91 5.91 42.50
C THR A 979 -9.54 7.27 42.83
N ASP A 980 -9.16 8.32 42.11
CA ASP A 980 -9.69 9.67 42.28
C ASP A 980 -11.00 9.82 41.48
N LEU A 981 -12.07 10.19 42.19
CA LEU A 981 -13.40 10.34 41.60
C LEU A 981 -13.48 11.55 40.65
N GLU A 982 -12.81 12.66 40.97
CA GLU A 982 -12.87 13.88 40.17
C GLU A 982 -12.00 13.77 38.92
N GLU A 983 -10.84 13.11 39.01
CA GLU A 983 -10.05 12.73 37.84
C GLU A 983 -10.87 11.81 36.92
N THR A 984 -11.57 10.82 37.49
CA THR A 984 -12.41 9.90 36.73
C THR A 984 -13.57 10.62 36.01
N LYS A 985 -14.25 11.57 36.68
CA LYS A 985 -15.32 12.39 36.07
C LYS A 985 -14.77 13.25 34.93
N THR A 986 -13.63 13.91 35.15
CA THR A 986 -12.93 14.69 34.11
C THR A 986 -12.62 13.84 32.88
N LEU A 987 -12.05 12.63 33.08
CA LEU A 987 -11.76 11.71 31.98
C LEU A 987 -13.03 11.21 31.27
N ILE A 988 -14.12 10.97 32.01
CA ILE A 988 -15.40 10.58 31.40
C ILE A 988 -15.89 11.68 30.45
N GLU A 989 -15.82 12.93 30.87
CA GLU A 989 -16.24 14.09 30.09
C GLU A 989 -15.30 14.36 28.90
N GLU A 990 -13.99 14.41 29.12
CA GLU A 990 -12.99 14.67 28.06
C GLU A 990 -12.95 13.58 26.98
N LEU A 991 -13.32 12.35 27.32
CA LEU A 991 -13.33 11.22 26.41
C LEU A 991 -14.73 10.92 25.82
N ASP A 992 -15.73 11.76 26.14
CA ASP A 992 -17.14 11.62 25.74
C ASP A 992 -17.74 10.24 26.08
N VAL A 993 -17.37 9.66 27.23
CA VAL A 993 -17.78 8.29 27.60
C VAL A 993 -19.26 8.25 27.97
N THR A 994 -20.04 7.43 27.27
CA THR A 994 -21.45 7.20 27.61
C THR A 994 -21.65 5.94 28.45
N TYR A 995 -20.93 4.87 28.12
CA TYR A 995 -21.01 3.59 28.81
C TYR A 995 -19.64 3.13 29.30
N ILE A 996 -19.59 2.57 30.50
CA ILE A 996 -18.39 1.98 31.10
C ILE A 996 -18.63 0.48 31.27
N TYR A 997 -17.79 -0.34 30.66
CA TYR A 997 -17.89 -1.79 30.69
C TYR A 997 -16.92 -2.38 31.72
N VAL A 998 -17.42 -3.17 32.67
CA VAL A 998 -16.59 -3.88 33.66
C VAL A 998 -16.92 -5.37 33.65
N GLY A 999 -16.11 -6.14 32.93
CA GLY A 999 -16.23 -7.60 32.81
C GLY A 999 -15.07 -8.37 33.45
N GLN A 1000 -14.91 -9.62 33.03
CA GLN A 1000 -13.85 -10.51 33.53
C GLN A 1000 -12.44 -9.99 33.19
N LEU A 1001 -12.25 -9.46 31.97
CA LEU A 1001 -10.95 -8.93 31.53
C LEU A 1001 -10.56 -7.69 32.33
N GLU A 1002 -11.47 -6.73 32.50
CA GLU A 1002 -11.22 -5.53 33.30
C GLU A 1002 -10.86 -5.88 34.75
N ARG A 1003 -11.58 -6.82 35.36
CA ARG A 1003 -11.32 -7.31 36.73
C ARG A 1003 -10.02 -8.09 36.88
N THR A 1004 -9.50 -8.65 35.78
CA THR A 1004 -8.23 -9.38 35.76
C THR A 1004 -7.04 -8.41 35.72
N VAL A 1005 -7.18 -7.31 34.98
CA VAL A 1005 -6.09 -6.34 34.74
C VAL A 1005 -6.03 -5.28 35.81
N TYR A 1006 -7.17 -4.82 36.32
CA TYR A 1006 -7.24 -3.68 37.23
C TYR A 1006 -7.55 -4.10 38.67
N PRO A 1007 -6.90 -3.48 39.68
CA PRO A 1007 -7.16 -3.78 41.08
C PRO A 1007 -8.62 -3.55 41.48
N ALA A 1008 -9.19 -4.45 42.30
CA ALA A 1008 -10.56 -4.30 42.77
C ALA A 1008 -10.85 -2.93 43.44
N ARG A 1009 -9.84 -2.37 44.13
CA ARG A 1009 -9.93 -1.03 44.74
C ARG A 1009 -10.17 0.11 43.74
N SER A 1010 -9.61 0.04 42.52
CA SER A 1010 -9.78 1.09 41.51
C SER A 1010 -11.09 0.95 40.76
N LEU A 1011 -11.61 -0.28 40.63
CA LEU A 1011 -12.91 -0.54 40.02
C LEU A 1011 -14.08 -0.21 40.95
N ALA A 1012 -13.88 -0.31 42.27
CA ALA A 1012 -14.90 0.01 43.28
C ALA A 1012 -15.42 1.46 43.16
N LYS A 1013 -14.61 2.38 42.60
CA LYS A 1013 -15.01 3.77 42.36
C LYS A 1013 -16.25 3.89 41.47
N PHE A 1014 -16.45 2.98 40.52
CA PHE A 1014 -17.65 3.01 39.66
C PHE A 1014 -18.91 2.68 40.44
N ASP A 1015 -18.82 1.82 41.46
CA ASP A 1015 -19.92 1.58 42.38
C ASP A 1015 -20.16 2.82 43.28
N THR A 1016 -19.10 3.51 43.71
CA THR A 1016 -19.24 4.80 44.43
C THR A 1016 -19.90 5.88 43.57
N LEU A 1017 -19.51 6.03 42.29
CA LEU A 1017 -20.13 6.98 41.37
C LEU A 1017 -21.59 6.62 41.04
N LEU A 1018 -21.94 5.33 41.09
CA LEU A 1018 -23.32 4.86 41.00
C LEU A 1018 -24.13 5.27 42.25
N GLU A 1019 -23.55 5.13 43.45
CA GLU A 1019 -24.18 5.57 44.71
C GLU A 1019 -24.33 7.10 44.80
N GLU A 1020 -23.35 7.87 44.31
CA GLU A 1020 -23.42 9.34 44.16
C GLU A 1020 -24.43 9.78 43.09
N GLY A 1021 -24.94 8.86 42.28
CA GLY A 1021 -25.93 9.12 41.24
C GLY A 1021 -25.38 9.70 39.96
N TYR A 1022 -24.04 9.81 39.80
CA TYR A 1022 -23.36 10.22 38.56
C TYR A 1022 -23.46 9.14 37.47
N LEU A 1023 -23.45 7.86 37.87
CA LEU A 1023 -23.69 6.72 36.98
C LEU A 1023 -25.08 6.10 37.23
N GLU A 1024 -25.60 5.38 36.23
CA GLU A 1024 -26.72 4.45 36.35
C GLU A 1024 -26.31 3.04 35.92
N LEU A 1025 -26.87 2.01 36.57
CA LEU A 1025 -26.63 0.63 36.18
C LEU A 1025 -27.51 0.30 34.97
N ALA A 1026 -26.88 0.12 33.80
CA ALA A 1026 -27.57 -0.12 32.54
C ALA A 1026 -27.81 -1.62 32.28
N TYR A 1027 -26.84 -2.47 32.64
CA TYR A 1027 -26.92 -3.92 32.50
C TYR A 1027 -26.05 -4.62 33.54
N GLU A 1028 -26.51 -5.75 34.07
CA GLU A 1028 -25.75 -6.61 34.96
C GLU A 1028 -26.05 -8.09 34.69
N ASN A 1029 -24.99 -8.89 34.70
CA ASN A 1029 -25.05 -10.35 34.82
C ASN A 1029 -23.97 -10.80 35.83
N PRO A 1030 -23.84 -12.11 36.14
CA PRO A 1030 -22.92 -12.58 37.19
C PRO A 1030 -21.45 -12.17 37.04
N LYS A 1031 -20.99 -11.77 35.84
CA LYS A 1031 -19.58 -11.43 35.58
C LYS A 1031 -19.37 -10.09 34.88
N VAL A 1032 -20.42 -9.42 34.43
CA VAL A 1032 -20.37 -8.16 33.69
C VAL A 1032 -21.31 -7.14 34.32
N ARG A 1033 -20.79 -5.93 34.54
CA ARG A 1033 -21.59 -4.73 34.82
C ARG A 1033 -21.33 -3.69 33.74
N VAL A 1034 -22.39 -3.05 33.27
CA VAL A 1034 -22.35 -1.91 32.36
C VAL A 1034 -22.98 -0.73 33.07
N TYR A 1035 -22.18 0.32 33.25
CA TYR A 1035 -22.63 1.60 33.80
C TYR A 1035 -22.89 2.56 32.66
N LYS A 1036 -23.87 3.45 32.81
CA LYS A 1036 -24.16 4.55 31.89
C LYS A 1036 -24.00 5.87 32.64
N VAL A 1037 -23.39 6.85 32.00
CA VAL A 1037 -23.19 8.19 32.57
C VAL A 1037 -24.53 8.93 32.56
N LYS A 1038 -24.88 9.59 33.67
CA LYS A 1038 -26.06 10.46 33.74
C LYS A 1038 -25.69 11.89 33.41
N GLY A 1039 -26.21 12.38 32.29
CA GLY A 1039 -25.91 13.69 31.73
C GLY A 1039 -25.84 13.58 30.23
#